data_AF-A0A1E5L7E3-F1
#
_entry.id   AF-A0A1E5L7E3-F1
#
_cell.length_a   1.000
_cell.length_b   1.000
_cell.length_c   1.000
_cell.angle_alpha   90.00
_cell.angle_beta   90.00
_cell.angle_gamma   90.00
#
_symmetry.space_group_name_H-M   'P 1'
#
loop_
_entity.id
_entity.type
_entity.pdbx_description
1 polymer ?
#
loop_
_entity_poly.entity_id
_entity_poly.type
_entity_poly.pdbx_seq_one_letter_code
_entity_poly.pdbx_strand_id
1 'polypeptide(L)'
;MEIPKRAKRFTGLVEPWNIHKELSRNLSVLKELFKKSDDVVFRDFFVKFNNVEKKGVIIYIEGLINSDVINRDILERIVTVDFLVNPYLKTDAMDGKKWMKEFIERCLSANNLSPCETITEVKDGILNAQAVLLIDGIDAGIVAGVEGFSLRGIDEPDSGVVIRGPREGFIENLRTNTALIRRKIRSHHLKGETITVGRKTNTKVCLVYLDDTVNHEILKEVKERIHRIEIDAILESGYIEELIEDNPFSPFPSMSVTERPDEATAAILEGRIAIIIDNTPFVLILPMVFQDLLHVSEDYYNRYTGGTMIRIIRFIALFISLFLPSLYIGVVTFHPEMLPTPLLISIAAAREGVPFPVIIEAFLMEFTFEALKEAGARMPKAIGSTVSIVGALILGEAAVSAGLVSQPMVIVVAGTAIAAFAIPGFGTHAGIRFIRFIFLILAGIFGLYGVIIGLMFMLLHLCSMRSFGVPYMAPFAPLITEDLKDSIVRAPWWSLKYRPQLFNWRRQRRNKTPRPTPPIVVLCLCILSGMFLTGCWNMEEINNRAIIGGIGIDKIKEEEDKENQISMTVQIIKPGVVAGASEGGGGGNPNANWILDTEGKSVFEAARNLVRYSGRQIYWGHNQVVVIGEELAREGVGTILDFFDRTPENRLRTWFIVVKGEEAKKVLSATPHLESLLAVELSSMLQARRDTSFAAAINLRDFLFFLSIPSRAPVASAVEVYTDADGKESLLITGSAVFDRDKLIDFYDENLTRGILWVVGDVDGAVIPVDWDGIVGAITARVLSAGSKIKTDVENGQVNVTITIDMKGKITEIEEDIDLRSLEALKSVEDKVADSIKSEIEKVIEKAKEDKVDIFGIGEHVRRQNPREWKEISQDWKEIFPDINFQVQANVKIKRYGVTRNVGISNSQ
;
A
#
# COMPACT_ATOMS: atom_id res chain seq x y z
N MET A 1 -31.77 36.87 16.51
CA MET A 1 -32.47 35.64 16.95
C MET A 1 -33.77 35.58 16.17
N GLU A 2 -34.03 34.56 15.35
CA GLU A 2 -35.35 34.40 14.72
C GLU A 2 -36.22 33.49 15.60
N ILE A 3 -37.13 34.07 16.37
CA ILE A 3 -38.18 33.30 17.07
C ILE A 3 -39.07 32.60 16.01
N PRO A 4 -39.51 31.34 16.22
CA PRO A 4 -40.38 30.64 15.29
C PRO A 4 -41.57 31.51 14.86
N LYS A 5 -41.88 31.55 13.56
CA LYS A 5 -42.95 32.40 12.97
C LYS A 5 -44.31 32.25 13.69
N ARG A 6 -44.59 31.09 14.29
CA ARG A 6 -45.79 30.85 15.12
C ARG A 6 -45.75 31.63 16.43
N ALA A 7 -44.64 31.63 17.18
CA ALA A 7 -44.52 32.36 18.44
C ALA A 7 -44.51 33.89 18.25
N LYS A 8 -44.05 34.40 17.09
CA LYS A 8 -44.18 35.82 16.72
C LYS A 8 -45.64 36.30 16.56
N ARG A 9 -46.56 35.42 16.16
CA ARG A 9 -47.98 35.78 15.95
C ARG A 9 -48.80 35.92 17.23
N PHE A 10 -48.39 35.29 18.34
CA PHE A 10 -49.20 35.20 19.55
C PHE A 10 -48.74 36.09 20.71
N THR A 11 -47.54 36.67 20.65
CA THR A 11 -46.87 37.18 21.87
C THR A 11 -46.76 38.70 21.96
N GLY A 12 -46.84 39.43 20.84
CA GLY A 12 -46.77 40.90 20.82
C GLY A 12 -45.45 41.49 21.34
N LEU A 13 -44.40 40.68 21.47
CA LEU A 13 -43.09 41.09 21.99
C LEU A 13 -42.31 41.91 20.95
N VAL A 14 -41.72 43.03 21.38
CA VAL A 14 -40.92 43.98 20.56
C VAL A 14 -39.43 43.74 20.83
N GLU A 15 -38.54 43.93 19.85
CA GLU A 15 -37.08 43.84 20.08
C GLU A 15 -36.56 45.06 20.88
N PRO A 16 -35.74 44.88 21.94
CA PRO A 16 -35.26 43.62 22.53
C PRO A 16 -36.37 42.88 23.31
N TRP A 17 -36.40 41.54 23.16
CA TRP A 17 -37.45 40.66 23.67
C TRP A 17 -37.48 40.60 25.22
N ASN A 18 -38.10 41.61 25.83
CA ASN A 18 -38.24 41.73 27.29
C ASN A 18 -39.26 40.71 27.85
N ILE A 19 -39.07 40.33 29.11
CA ILE A 19 -40.00 39.48 29.85
C ILE A 19 -41.35 40.22 29.98
N HIS A 20 -42.44 39.58 29.57
CA HIS A 20 -43.77 40.16 29.67
C HIS A 20 -44.37 39.92 31.06
N LYS A 21 -45.20 40.85 31.57
CA LYS A 21 -45.83 40.70 32.90
C LYS A 21 -46.75 39.48 32.99
N GLU A 22 -47.43 39.14 31.89
CA GLU A 22 -48.26 37.94 31.81
C GLU A 22 -47.41 36.68 31.60
N LEU A 23 -47.35 35.81 32.62
CA LEU A 23 -46.49 34.62 32.61
C LEU A 23 -46.84 33.64 31.47
N SER A 24 -48.12 33.54 31.11
CA SER A 24 -48.62 32.67 30.04
C SER A 24 -47.92 32.92 28.70
N ARG A 25 -47.62 34.19 28.37
CA ARG A 25 -46.96 34.59 27.12
C ARG A 25 -45.51 34.17 27.11
N ASN A 26 -44.78 34.39 28.22
CA ASN A 26 -43.38 33.98 28.35
C ASN A 26 -43.25 32.45 28.24
N LEU A 27 -44.13 31.73 28.94
CA LEU A 27 -44.16 30.27 28.89
C LEU A 27 -44.46 29.72 27.50
N SER A 28 -45.32 30.36 26.72
CA SER A 28 -45.61 29.93 25.35
C SER A 28 -44.37 29.98 24.45
N VAL A 29 -43.52 31.01 24.61
CA VAL A 29 -42.27 31.15 23.87
C VAL A 29 -41.26 30.10 24.31
N LEU A 30 -41.06 29.95 25.63
CA LEU A 30 -40.08 29.02 26.18
C LEU A 30 -40.44 27.56 25.91
N LYS A 31 -41.72 27.20 26.01
CA LYS A 31 -42.20 25.84 25.66
C LYS A 31 -42.06 25.53 24.17
N GLU A 32 -42.19 26.52 23.28
CA GLU A 32 -41.94 26.30 21.85
C GLU A 32 -40.43 26.20 21.56
N LEU A 33 -39.58 27.00 22.23
CA LEU A 33 -38.12 26.91 22.09
C LEU A 33 -37.57 25.55 22.54
N PHE A 34 -38.02 25.05 23.69
CA PHE A 34 -37.63 23.76 24.27
C PHE A 34 -38.59 22.62 23.93
N LYS A 35 -39.39 22.78 22.87
CA LYS A 35 -40.23 21.70 22.35
C LYS A 35 -39.36 20.48 21.99
N LYS A 36 -39.85 19.26 22.27
CA LYS A 36 -39.11 17.99 22.06
C LYS A 36 -37.80 17.92 22.87
N SER A 37 -37.84 18.39 24.11
CA SER A 37 -36.70 18.32 25.04
C SER A 37 -37.24 17.86 26.39
N ASP A 38 -37.28 16.54 26.59
CA ASP A 38 -37.86 15.91 27.78
C ASP A 38 -36.97 16.05 29.03
N ASP A 39 -35.82 16.68 28.88
CA ASP A 39 -34.88 17.04 29.92
C ASP A 39 -35.14 18.42 30.53
N VAL A 40 -35.94 19.28 29.87
CA VAL A 40 -36.28 20.62 30.37
C VAL A 40 -37.55 20.55 31.21
N VAL A 41 -37.42 20.83 32.51
CA VAL A 41 -38.52 20.76 33.46
C VAL A 41 -39.11 22.16 33.67
N PHE A 42 -40.42 22.27 33.50
CA PHE A 42 -41.21 23.45 33.86
C PHE A 42 -42.03 23.12 35.11
N ARG A 43 -41.61 23.60 36.28
CA ARG A 43 -42.31 23.34 37.53
C ARG A 43 -43.06 24.57 37.99
N ASP A 44 -44.38 24.45 38.04
CA ASP A 44 -45.27 25.50 38.55
C ASP A 44 -45.24 25.53 40.09
N PHE A 45 -45.34 26.73 40.66
CA PHE A 45 -45.54 26.96 42.09
C PHE A 45 -46.45 28.18 42.29
N PHE A 46 -46.94 28.38 43.51
CA PHE A 46 -47.77 29.53 43.87
C PHE A 46 -47.08 30.35 44.95
N VAL A 47 -47.22 31.67 44.84
CA VAL A 47 -46.71 32.65 45.82
C VAL A 47 -47.84 33.55 46.24
N LYS A 48 -47.97 33.80 47.53
CA LYS A 48 -48.97 34.73 48.08
C LYS A 48 -48.39 36.13 48.13
N PHE A 49 -48.91 37.04 47.32
CA PHE A 49 -48.59 38.47 47.38
C PHE A 49 -49.82 39.24 47.86
N ASN A 50 -49.74 39.93 49.01
CA ASN A 50 -50.86 40.73 49.56
C ASN A 50 -52.21 39.96 49.60
N ASN A 51 -52.22 38.71 50.09
CA ASN A 51 -53.39 37.79 50.07
C ASN A 51 -53.92 37.40 48.67
N VAL A 52 -53.21 37.71 47.58
CA VAL A 52 -53.50 37.24 46.24
C VAL A 52 -52.49 36.17 45.84
N GLU A 53 -52.97 34.99 45.46
CA GLU A 53 -52.12 33.93 44.92
C GLU A 53 -51.72 34.26 43.49
N LYS A 54 -50.41 34.36 43.26
CA LYS A 54 -49.84 34.48 41.91
C LYS A 54 -49.12 33.20 41.55
N LYS A 55 -49.19 32.85 40.27
CA LYS A 55 -48.50 31.70 39.71
C LYS A 55 -47.04 32.05 39.43
N GLY A 56 -46.13 31.15 39.77
CA GLY A 56 -44.73 31.20 39.38
C GLY A 56 -44.31 29.91 38.68
N VAL A 57 -43.20 29.96 37.96
CA VAL A 57 -42.59 28.79 37.32
C VAL A 57 -41.08 28.83 37.51
N ILE A 58 -40.51 27.67 37.83
CA ILE A 58 -39.07 27.44 37.81
C ILE A 58 -38.74 26.51 36.64
N ILE A 59 -37.72 26.90 35.87
CA ILE A 59 -37.32 26.23 34.64
C ILE A 59 -35.86 25.84 34.76
N TYR A 60 -35.55 24.56 34.52
CA TYR A 60 -34.18 24.04 34.61
C TYR A 60 -34.01 22.80 33.73
N ILE A 61 -32.76 22.41 33.46
CA ILE A 61 -32.43 21.15 32.79
C ILE A 61 -32.15 20.08 33.85
N GLU A 62 -32.96 19.03 33.86
CA GLU A 62 -32.82 17.91 34.77
C GLU A 62 -31.48 17.17 34.55
N GLY A 63 -30.77 16.84 35.62
CA GLY A 63 -29.47 16.14 35.57
C GLY A 63 -28.23 17.04 35.53
N LEU A 64 -28.39 18.36 35.34
CA LEU A 64 -27.30 19.34 35.39
C LEU A 64 -27.32 20.24 36.64
N ILE A 65 -28.35 20.09 37.48
CA ILE A 65 -28.66 20.97 38.61
C ILE A 65 -28.69 20.21 39.94
N ASN A 66 -28.41 20.93 41.03
CA ASN A 66 -28.63 20.42 42.37
C ASN A 66 -30.10 20.61 42.79
N SER A 67 -30.86 19.51 42.79
CA SER A 67 -32.27 19.50 43.20
C SER A 67 -32.49 19.98 44.64
N ASP A 68 -31.54 19.77 45.55
CA ASP A 68 -31.68 20.19 46.96
C ASP A 68 -31.63 21.71 47.10
N VAL A 69 -30.74 22.37 46.35
CA VAL A 69 -30.66 23.84 46.34
C VAL A 69 -31.95 24.44 45.78
N ILE A 70 -32.51 23.85 44.72
CA ILE A 70 -33.80 24.30 44.18
C ILE A 70 -34.92 24.09 45.19
N ASN A 71 -35.02 22.91 45.80
CA ASN A 71 -36.15 22.58 46.66
C ASN A 71 -36.11 23.34 48.00
N ARG A 72 -34.97 23.32 48.68
CA ARG A 72 -34.80 23.87 50.04
C ARG A 72 -34.41 25.34 50.06
N ASP A 73 -33.47 25.73 49.20
CA ASP A 73 -32.87 27.07 49.29
C ASP A 73 -33.61 28.11 48.41
N ILE A 74 -34.40 27.64 47.43
CA ILE A 74 -35.21 28.49 46.53
C ILE A 74 -36.71 28.28 46.77
N LEU A 75 -37.28 27.11 46.44
CA LEU A 75 -38.73 26.90 46.44
C LEU A 75 -39.36 26.94 47.84
N GLU A 76 -38.79 26.25 48.82
CA GLU A 76 -39.30 26.28 50.20
C GLU A 76 -39.31 27.70 50.74
N ARG A 77 -38.24 28.48 50.50
CA ARG A 77 -38.16 29.89 50.89
C ARG A 77 -39.23 30.73 50.20
N ILE A 78 -39.40 30.60 48.88
CA ILE A 78 -40.39 31.39 48.13
C ILE A 78 -41.83 31.09 48.55
N VAL A 79 -42.15 29.82 48.83
CA VAL A 79 -43.50 29.38 49.20
C VAL A 79 -43.83 29.72 50.66
N THR A 80 -42.84 29.71 51.56
CA THR A 80 -43.02 29.99 52.99
C THR A 80 -42.91 31.47 53.35
N VAL A 81 -42.42 32.32 52.43
CA VAL A 81 -42.41 33.78 52.64
C VAL A 81 -43.84 34.28 52.75
N ASP A 82 -44.26 34.59 53.97
CA ASP A 82 -45.49 35.32 54.24
C ASP A 82 -45.18 36.82 54.14
N PHE A 83 -45.56 37.43 53.01
CA PHE A 83 -45.28 38.83 52.71
C PHE A 83 -45.99 39.83 53.65
N LEU A 84 -46.82 39.33 54.58
CA LEU A 84 -47.46 40.13 55.63
C LEU A 84 -46.48 40.71 56.68
N VAL A 85 -45.27 40.15 56.81
CA VAL A 85 -44.28 40.59 57.82
C VAL A 85 -43.22 41.55 57.25
N ASN A 86 -43.13 41.73 55.93
CA ASN A 86 -42.07 42.54 55.30
C ASN A 86 -42.64 43.81 54.62
N PRO A 87 -42.70 44.97 55.31
CA PRO A 87 -43.40 46.18 54.86
C PRO A 87 -42.79 46.89 53.62
N TYR A 88 -41.76 46.31 53.01
CA TYR A 88 -40.97 46.94 51.94
C TYR A 88 -41.28 46.42 50.51
N LEU A 89 -42.04 45.32 50.36
CA LEU A 89 -42.30 44.68 49.05
C LEU A 89 -43.69 45.02 48.48
N LYS A 90 -44.04 46.31 48.39
CA LYS A 90 -45.30 46.75 47.73
C LYS A 90 -45.14 46.72 46.21
N THR A 91 -46.01 45.99 45.53
CA THR A 91 -45.94 45.70 44.08
C THR A 91 -46.52 46.81 43.20
N ASP A 92 -47.25 47.78 43.77
CA ASP A 92 -48.14 48.65 42.98
C ASP A 92 -47.42 49.79 42.22
N ALA A 93 -46.11 49.99 42.41
CA ALA A 93 -45.35 51.06 41.73
C ALA A 93 -43.84 50.80 41.50
N MET A 94 -43.34 49.58 41.73
CA MET A 94 -41.91 49.29 41.55
C MET A 94 -41.59 48.75 40.16
N ASP A 95 -40.50 49.26 39.58
CA ASP A 95 -39.78 48.67 38.45
C ASP A 95 -39.43 47.21 38.78
N GLY A 96 -39.86 46.26 37.94
CA GLY A 96 -39.74 44.82 38.22
C GLY A 96 -38.31 44.40 38.51
N LYS A 97 -37.32 45.05 37.90
CA LYS A 97 -35.90 44.81 38.17
C LYS A 97 -35.51 45.12 39.62
N LYS A 98 -35.92 46.29 40.13
CA LYS A 98 -35.61 46.71 41.51
C LYS A 98 -36.28 45.79 42.51
N TRP A 99 -37.52 45.41 42.23
CA TRP A 99 -38.27 44.46 43.04
C TRP A 99 -37.58 43.08 43.09
N MET A 100 -37.16 42.53 41.95
CA MET A 100 -36.44 41.25 41.90
C MET A 100 -35.11 41.31 42.66
N LYS A 101 -34.39 42.44 42.59
CA LYS A 101 -33.13 42.63 43.31
C LYS A 101 -33.34 42.63 44.83
N GLU A 102 -34.34 43.36 45.32
CA GLU A 102 -34.67 43.37 46.75
C GLU A 102 -35.18 42.00 47.23
N PHE A 103 -35.91 41.29 46.38
CA PHE A 103 -36.37 39.92 46.66
C PHE A 103 -35.19 38.93 46.79
N ILE A 104 -34.20 39.03 45.89
CA ILE A 104 -32.96 38.24 45.98
C ILE A 104 -32.23 38.52 47.30
N GLU A 105 -31.98 39.78 47.63
CA GLU A 105 -31.15 40.18 48.79
C GLU A 105 -31.80 39.85 50.15
N ARG A 106 -33.13 39.71 50.19
CA ARG A 106 -33.88 39.59 51.46
C ARG A 106 -34.54 38.24 51.68
N CYS A 107 -34.84 37.47 50.63
CA CYS A 107 -35.66 36.26 50.74
C CYS A 107 -34.93 34.97 50.31
N LEU A 108 -33.89 35.08 49.49
CA LEU A 108 -33.18 33.90 48.96
C LEU A 108 -31.79 33.79 49.59
N SER A 109 -31.40 32.57 49.94
CA SER A 109 -30.07 32.27 50.51
C SER A 109 -29.16 31.53 49.54
N ALA A 110 -29.61 31.31 48.29
CA ALA A 110 -28.81 30.66 47.26
C ALA A 110 -27.72 31.59 46.72
N ASN A 111 -26.57 31.01 46.38
CA ASN A 111 -25.44 31.76 45.80
C ASN A 111 -25.69 32.07 44.31
N ASN A 112 -24.99 33.06 43.76
CA ASN A 112 -25.00 33.41 42.33
C ASN A 112 -26.39 33.69 41.74
N LEU A 113 -27.19 34.50 42.45
CA LEU A 113 -28.49 34.97 41.97
C LEU A 113 -28.33 36.27 41.18
N SER A 114 -28.90 36.33 39.98
CA SER A 114 -28.92 37.56 39.16
C SER A 114 -30.30 37.83 38.58
N PRO A 115 -30.75 39.10 38.55
CA PRO A 115 -31.99 39.46 37.87
C PRO A 115 -31.79 39.39 36.34
N CYS A 116 -32.79 38.88 35.62
CA CYS A 116 -32.84 38.88 34.16
C CYS A 116 -34.07 39.62 33.64
N GLU A 117 -33.93 40.29 32.50
CA GLU A 117 -34.99 41.13 31.90
C GLU A 117 -35.39 40.65 30.51
N THR A 118 -34.55 39.85 29.86
CA THR A 118 -34.77 39.39 28.49
C THR A 118 -34.99 37.89 28.40
N ILE A 119 -35.83 37.46 27.45
CA ILE A 119 -36.03 36.03 27.16
C ILE A 119 -34.72 35.36 26.71
N THR A 120 -33.81 36.13 26.10
CA THR A 120 -32.46 35.67 25.75
C THR A 120 -31.65 35.27 26.97
N GLU A 121 -31.62 36.11 28.02
CA GLU A 121 -30.95 35.80 29.29
C GLU A 121 -31.58 34.59 29.96
N VAL A 122 -32.91 34.46 29.95
CA VAL A 122 -33.61 33.28 30.46
C VAL A 122 -33.16 32.01 29.73
N LYS A 123 -33.15 32.04 28.40
CA LYS A 123 -32.75 30.89 27.57
C LYS A 123 -31.26 30.57 27.78
N ASP A 124 -30.38 31.56 27.81
CA ASP A 124 -28.94 31.34 28.04
C ASP A 124 -28.67 30.82 29.46
N GLY A 125 -29.41 31.29 30.48
CA GLY A 125 -29.36 30.75 31.83
C GLY A 125 -29.74 29.27 31.88
N ILE A 126 -30.88 28.89 31.28
CA ILE A 126 -31.31 27.47 31.21
C ILE A 126 -30.24 26.61 30.52
N LEU A 127 -29.69 27.07 29.40
CA LEU A 127 -28.65 26.33 28.65
C LEU A 127 -27.29 26.26 29.37
N ASN A 128 -27.03 27.16 30.33
CA ASN A 128 -25.84 27.16 31.18
C ASN A 128 -26.03 26.36 32.47
N ALA A 129 -27.04 25.49 32.54
CA ALA A 129 -27.35 24.65 33.72
C ALA A 129 -27.80 25.44 34.95
N GLN A 130 -28.40 26.62 34.74
CA GLN A 130 -28.96 27.44 35.82
C GLN A 130 -30.48 27.23 35.90
N ALA A 131 -31.05 27.48 37.08
CA ALA A 131 -32.50 27.50 37.25
C ALA A 131 -33.01 28.92 37.03
N VAL A 132 -34.06 29.07 36.23
CA VAL A 132 -34.68 30.37 35.98
C VAL A 132 -36.07 30.41 36.60
N LEU A 133 -36.30 31.44 37.41
CA LEU A 133 -37.55 31.69 38.11
C LEU A 133 -38.30 32.84 37.43
N LEU A 134 -39.57 32.63 37.10
CA LEU A 134 -40.48 33.66 36.59
C LEU A 134 -41.76 33.69 37.42
N ILE A 135 -42.26 34.89 37.72
CA ILE A 135 -43.46 35.10 38.54
C ILE A 135 -44.45 35.94 37.76
N ASP A 136 -45.73 35.56 37.82
CA ASP A 136 -46.80 36.28 37.13
C ASP A 136 -47.00 37.70 37.68
N GLY A 137 -47.21 38.65 36.77
CA GLY A 137 -47.33 40.08 37.05
C GLY A 137 -46.00 40.84 37.19
N ILE A 138 -44.84 40.19 36.98
CA ILE A 138 -43.50 40.80 37.06
C ILE A 138 -42.80 40.69 35.71
N ASP A 139 -42.21 41.79 35.23
CA ASP A 139 -41.48 41.91 33.96
C ASP A 139 -39.97 41.62 34.09
N ALA A 140 -39.58 40.87 35.11
CA ALA A 140 -38.21 40.43 35.37
C ALA A 140 -38.20 39.03 36.01
N GLY A 141 -37.10 38.29 35.83
CA GLY A 141 -36.89 36.95 36.39
C GLY A 141 -35.62 36.84 37.22
N ILE A 142 -35.40 35.69 37.85
CA ILE A 142 -34.14 35.36 38.53
C ILE A 142 -33.47 34.21 37.81
N VAL A 143 -32.18 34.37 37.53
CA VAL A 143 -31.29 33.26 37.18
C VAL A 143 -30.52 32.88 38.44
N ALA A 144 -30.67 31.62 38.85
CA ALA A 144 -30.03 31.05 40.02
C ALA A 144 -28.94 30.05 39.62
N GLY A 145 -27.71 30.32 40.04
CA GLY A 145 -26.59 29.39 39.95
C GLY A 145 -26.80 28.20 40.86
N VAL A 146 -27.47 27.18 40.35
CA VAL A 146 -27.74 25.90 41.02
C VAL A 146 -27.05 24.74 40.33
N GLU A 147 -25.98 25.04 39.60
CA GLU A 147 -25.20 24.05 38.87
C GLU A 147 -24.70 22.98 39.86
N GLY A 148 -25.07 21.72 39.62
CA GLY A 148 -24.76 20.62 40.53
C GLY A 148 -24.84 19.31 39.80
N PHE A 149 -23.68 18.71 39.55
CA PHE A 149 -23.57 17.48 38.79
C PHE A 149 -23.68 16.27 39.72
N SER A 150 -24.28 15.18 39.26
CA SER A 150 -24.18 13.91 39.98
C SER A 150 -22.70 13.46 39.97
N LEU A 151 -22.06 13.48 41.14
CA LEU A 151 -20.64 13.11 41.34
C LEU A 151 -20.38 11.59 41.40
N ARG A 152 -21.31 10.72 40.98
CA ARG A 152 -20.94 9.29 40.83
C ARG A 152 -19.79 9.24 39.82
N GLY A 153 -18.72 8.53 40.19
CA GLY A 153 -17.47 8.48 39.45
C GLY A 153 -17.75 8.18 37.98
N ILE A 154 -17.60 9.20 37.13
CA ILE A 154 -17.54 8.98 35.70
C ILE A 154 -16.14 8.43 35.48
N ASP A 155 -16.06 7.12 35.39
CA ASP A 155 -14.81 6.41 35.17
C ASP A 155 -14.37 6.54 33.70
N GLU A 156 -13.11 6.23 33.46
CA GLU A 156 -12.56 6.18 32.10
C GLU A 156 -13.18 4.99 31.34
N PRO A 157 -13.65 5.19 30.09
CA PRO A 157 -14.25 4.11 29.31
C PRO A 157 -13.27 2.94 29.17
N ASP A 158 -13.73 1.74 29.56
CA ASP A 158 -12.91 0.53 29.52
C ASP A 158 -12.61 0.09 28.08
N SER A 159 -13.47 0.47 27.13
CA SER A 159 -13.37 0.13 25.70
C SER A 159 -12.24 0.87 24.94
N GLY A 160 -11.65 1.92 25.51
CA GLY A 160 -10.60 2.67 24.80
C GLY A 160 -9.86 3.69 25.66
N VAL A 161 -8.60 3.39 25.98
CA VAL A 161 -7.68 4.34 26.63
C VAL A 161 -7.21 5.36 25.60
N VAL A 162 -7.41 6.65 25.90
CA VAL A 162 -7.05 7.75 24.99
C VAL A 162 -5.76 8.40 25.47
N ILE A 163 -4.78 8.54 24.58
CA ILE A 163 -3.53 9.26 24.91
C ILE A 163 -3.83 10.75 25.07
N ARG A 164 -4.69 11.29 24.20
CA ARG A 164 -5.11 12.70 24.24
C ARG A 164 -6.60 12.85 23.94
N GLY A 165 -7.37 13.35 24.92
CA GLY A 165 -8.80 13.65 24.75
C GLY A 165 -9.55 13.66 26.09
N PRO A 166 -10.86 13.90 26.07
CA PRO A 166 -11.72 13.68 27.23
C PRO A 166 -11.69 12.20 27.65
N ARG A 167 -11.63 11.94 28.96
CA ARG A 167 -11.62 10.59 29.57
C ARG A 167 -12.95 10.20 30.19
N GLU A 168 -14.00 10.96 29.93
CA GLU A 168 -15.33 10.66 30.48
C GLU A 168 -16.04 9.59 29.66
N GLY A 169 -16.54 8.54 30.31
CA GLY A 169 -17.43 7.55 29.73
C GLY A 169 -18.92 7.84 30.02
N PHE A 170 -19.80 7.31 29.18
CA PHE A 170 -21.20 7.13 29.51
C PHE A 170 -21.36 6.07 30.60
N ILE A 171 -22.47 6.14 31.34
CA ILE A 171 -22.82 5.19 32.40
C ILE A 171 -24.20 4.59 32.11
N GLU A 172 -24.73 3.73 32.98
CA GLU A 172 -26.02 3.05 32.75
C GLU A 172 -27.24 3.98 32.89
N ASN A 173 -27.08 5.15 33.53
CA ASN A 173 -28.20 6.07 33.78
C ASN A 173 -28.48 6.97 32.56
N LEU A 174 -29.68 6.83 31.97
CA LEU A 174 -30.11 7.62 30.82
C LEU A 174 -30.01 9.13 31.04
N ARG A 175 -30.46 9.64 32.20
CA ARG A 175 -30.50 11.09 32.46
C ARG A 175 -29.10 11.66 32.60
N THR A 176 -28.19 10.96 33.30
CA THR A 176 -26.78 11.36 33.38
C THR A 176 -26.14 11.41 31.99
N ASN A 177 -26.38 10.42 31.13
CA ASN A 177 -25.85 10.40 29.76
C ASN A 177 -26.37 11.58 28.92
N THR A 178 -27.67 11.89 28.99
CA THR A 178 -28.22 13.07 28.30
C THR A 178 -27.60 14.37 28.82
N ALA A 179 -27.33 14.46 30.12
CA ALA A 179 -26.68 15.62 30.74
C ALA A 179 -25.23 15.80 30.24
N LEU A 180 -24.46 14.72 30.06
CA LEU A 180 -23.09 14.77 29.51
C LEU A 180 -23.05 15.40 28.11
N ILE A 181 -24.01 15.07 27.25
CA ILE A 181 -24.12 15.66 25.91
C ILE A 181 -24.56 17.12 26.00
N ARG A 182 -25.59 17.43 26.80
CA ARG A 182 -26.07 18.81 27.02
C ARG A 182 -24.99 19.75 27.54
N ARG A 183 -24.09 19.25 28.39
CA ARG A 183 -22.97 20.03 28.92
C ARG A 183 -22.02 20.51 27.81
N LYS A 184 -21.84 19.70 26.77
CA LYS A 184 -21.00 20.01 25.61
C LYS A 184 -21.75 20.84 24.56
N ILE A 185 -23.05 20.56 24.35
CA ILE A 185 -23.90 21.28 23.36
C ILE A 185 -24.91 22.19 24.08
N ARG A 186 -24.52 23.44 24.30
CA ARG A 186 -25.38 24.49 24.90
C ARG A 186 -26.25 25.16 23.85
N SER A 187 -27.16 24.41 23.24
CA SER A 187 -28.10 24.93 22.23
C SER A 187 -29.52 24.42 22.46
N HIS A 188 -30.50 25.33 22.35
CA HIS A 188 -31.92 25.00 22.34
C HIS A 188 -32.36 24.17 21.12
N HIS A 189 -31.55 24.12 20.06
CA HIS A 189 -31.78 23.24 18.90
C HIS A 189 -31.47 21.78 19.20
N LEU A 190 -30.73 21.47 20.27
CA LEU A 190 -30.51 20.09 20.68
C LEU A 190 -31.80 19.56 21.30
N LYS A 191 -32.35 18.50 20.72
CA LYS A 191 -33.59 17.84 21.10
C LYS A 191 -33.29 16.46 21.67
N GLY A 192 -34.08 16.07 22.67
CA GLY A 192 -34.01 14.79 23.34
C GLY A 192 -35.44 14.28 23.51
N GLU A 193 -35.81 13.28 22.71
CA GLU A 193 -37.15 12.67 22.72
C GLU A 193 -37.07 11.26 23.27
N THR A 194 -37.79 11.01 24.36
CA THR A 194 -37.80 9.73 25.06
C THR A 194 -38.98 8.88 24.59
N ILE A 195 -38.69 7.66 24.18
CA ILE A 195 -39.65 6.64 23.76
C ILE A 195 -39.49 5.44 24.71
N THR A 196 -40.59 4.81 25.09
CA THR A 196 -40.56 3.59 25.92
C THR A 196 -40.75 2.37 25.02
N VAL A 197 -39.85 1.39 25.13
CA VAL A 197 -39.79 0.21 24.26
C VAL A 197 -39.64 -1.06 25.11
N GLY A 198 -40.25 -2.16 24.67
CA GLY A 198 -40.20 -3.47 25.34
C GLY A 198 -41.45 -3.78 26.17
N ARG A 199 -42.04 -4.97 25.96
CA ARG A 199 -43.35 -5.36 26.53
C ARG A 199 -43.32 -5.56 28.05
N LYS A 200 -42.21 -6.10 28.59
CA LYS A 200 -42.06 -6.40 30.03
C LYS A 200 -41.16 -5.39 30.73
N THR A 201 -40.03 -5.03 30.12
CA THR A 201 -39.06 -4.11 30.77
C THR A 201 -39.46 -2.64 30.68
N ASN A 202 -40.26 -2.24 29.69
CA ASN A 202 -40.62 -0.82 29.46
C ASN A 202 -39.38 0.09 29.51
N THR A 203 -38.33 -0.29 28.78
CA THR A 203 -37.03 0.39 28.78
C THR A 203 -37.15 1.74 28.08
N LYS A 204 -36.59 2.80 28.67
CA LYS A 204 -36.56 4.14 28.06
C LYS A 204 -35.43 4.26 27.05
N VAL A 205 -35.73 4.83 25.90
CA VAL A 205 -34.81 5.07 24.79
C VAL A 205 -34.92 6.54 24.40
N CYS A 206 -33.82 7.30 24.51
CA CYS A 206 -33.78 8.72 24.19
C CYS A 206 -33.08 8.96 22.85
N LEU A 207 -33.80 9.58 21.92
CA LEU A 207 -33.28 10.07 20.65
C LEU A 207 -32.74 11.48 20.81
N VAL A 208 -31.43 11.65 20.64
CA VAL A 208 -30.74 12.94 20.76
C VAL A 208 -30.23 13.39 19.39
N TYR A 209 -30.61 14.59 18.98
CA TYR A 209 -30.24 15.16 17.68
C TYR A 209 -30.31 16.69 17.69
N LEU A 210 -29.75 17.31 16.66
CA LEU A 210 -29.74 18.76 16.50
C LEU A 210 -30.74 19.18 15.38
N ASP A 211 -31.85 19.83 15.76
CA ASP A 211 -33.04 20.04 14.91
C ASP A 211 -32.77 20.92 13.68
N ASP A 212 -31.82 21.84 13.74
CA ASP A 212 -31.48 22.73 12.62
C ASP A 212 -30.53 22.08 11.58
N THR A 213 -29.95 20.93 11.89
CA THR A 213 -28.96 20.25 11.04
C THR A 213 -29.35 18.86 10.59
N VAL A 214 -30.04 18.10 11.46
CA VAL A 214 -30.44 16.72 11.18
C VAL A 214 -31.26 16.62 9.89
N ASN A 215 -31.08 15.54 9.14
CA ASN A 215 -32.01 15.20 8.08
C ASN A 215 -33.31 14.64 8.70
N HIS A 216 -34.40 15.38 8.55
CA HIS A 216 -35.70 15.00 9.12
C HIS A 216 -36.30 13.72 8.51
N GLU A 217 -35.91 13.33 7.29
CA GLU A 217 -36.35 12.06 6.69
C GLU A 217 -35.73 10.87 7.41
N ILE A 218 -34.42 10.93 7.68
CA ILE A 218 -33.69 9.92 8.46
C ILE A 218 -34.26 9.83 9.87
N LEU A 219 -34.49 10.98 10.52
CA LEU A 219 -35.09 11.02 11.86
C LEU A 219 -36.48 10.36 11.90
N LYS A 220 -37.28 10.55 10.86
CA LYS A 220 -38.61 9.93 10.75
C LYS A 220 -38.50 8.42 10.62
N GLU A 221 -37.62 7.93 9.74
CA GLU A 221 -37.37 6.50 9.53
C GLU A 221 -36.95 5.81 10.84
N VAL A 222 -36.01 6.41 11.56
CA VAL A 222 -35.50 5.88 12.84
C VAL A 222 -36.62 5.79 13.88
N LYS A 223 -37.44 6.84 14.00
CA LYS A 223 -38.60 6.82 14.90
C LYS A 223 -39.58 5.73 14.51
N GLU A 224 -39.93 5.64 13.24
CA GLU A 224 -40.86 4.62 12.75
C GLU A 224 -40.35 3.20 13.04
N ARG A 225 -39.05 2.93 12.89
CA ARG A 225 -38.45 1.63 13.23
C ARG A 225 -38.48 1.32 14.72
N ILE A 226 -38.10 2.28 15.56
CA ILE A 226 -38.13 2.08 17.03
C ILE A 226 -39.54 1.81 17.53
N HIS A 227 -40.55 2.48 16.97
CA HIS A 227 -41.96 2.24 17.36
C HIS A 227 -42.50 0.87 16.90
N ARG A 228 -41.87 0.21 15.93
CA ARG A 228 -42.23 -1.13 15.46
C ARG A 228 -41.60 -2.24 16.30
N ILE A 229 -40.70 -1.92 17.23
CA ILE A 229 -40.02 -2.92 18.05
C ILE A 229 -41.02 -3.53 19.05
N GLU A 230 -41.31 -4.82 18.88
CA GLU A 230 -42.17 -5.61 19.76
C GLU A 230 -41.42 -6.80 20.38
N ILE A 231 -40.47 -6.52 21.29
CA ILE A 231 -39.75 -7.55 22.05
C ILE A 231 -40.11 -7.54 23.52
N ASP A 232 -39.86 -8.64 24.23
CA ASP A 232 -40.18 -8.77 25.65
C ASP A 232 -39.34 -7.84 26.53
N ALA A 233 -38.04 -7.74 26.27
CA ALA A 233 -37.09 -7.02 27.10
C ALA A 233 -35.96 -6.45 26.25
N ILE A 234 -35.50 -5.24 26.59
CA ILE A 234 -34.25 -4.66 26.07
C ILE A 234 -33.26 -4.61 27.22
N LEU A 235 -32.18 -5.39 27.11
CA LEU A 235 -31.11 -5.47 28.12
C LEU A 235 -29.83 -4.77 27.70
N GLU A 236 -29.57 -4.68 26.39
CA GLU A 236 -28.35 -4.11 25.82
C GLU A 236 -28.69 -3.31 24.56
N SER A 237 -27.82 -2.36 24.18
CA SER A 237 -27.95 -1.57 22.96
C SER A 237 -27.97 -2.41 21.68
N GLY A 238 -27.25 -3.54 21.66
CA GLY A 238 -27.21 -4.46 20.52
C GLY A 238 -28.58 -5.00 20.11
N TYR A 239 -29.55 -5.07 21.04
CA TYR A 239 -30.90 -5.55 20.72
C TYR A 239 -31.64 -4.54 19.85
N ILE A 240 -31.47 -3.25 20.14
CA ILE A 240 -32.04 -2.21 19.30
C ILE A 240 -31.30 -2.17 17.97
N GLU A 241 -29.96 -2.26 18.00
CA GLU A 241 -29.10 -2.29 16.81
C GLU A 241 -29.58 -3.34 15.79
N GLU A 242 -29.72 -4.61 16.20
CA GLU A 242 -30.16 -5.69 15.32
C GLU A 242 -31.58 -5.46 14.74
N LEU A 243 -32.49 -4.88 15.54
CA LEU A 243 -33.90 -4.71 15.17
C LEU A 243 -34.19 -3.53 14.26
N ILE A 244 -33.32 -2.51 14.24
CA ILE A 244 -33.50 -1.32 13.38
C ILE A 244 -32.57 -1.31 12.17
N GLU A 245 -31.71 -2.33 12.03
CA GLU A 245 -30.71 -2.39 10.97
C GLU A 245 -31.30 -2.52 9.55
N ASP A 246 -30.63 -1.90 8.56
CA ASP A 246 -31.02 -2.03 7.15
C ASP A 246 -30.63 -3.39 6.55
N ASN A 247 -29.47 -3.92 6.93
CA ASN A 247 -28.86 -5.09 6.29
C ASN A 247 -28.41 -6.12 7.34
N PRO A 248 -29.34 -6.87 7.95
CA PRO A 248 -29.06 -7.75 9.09
C PRO A 248 -28.11 -8.91 8.77
N PHE A 249 -27.97 -9.28 7.49
CA PHE A 249 -27.04 -10.32 7.04
C PHE A 249 -25.66 -9.79 6.65
N SER A 250 -25.47 -8.47 6.65
CA SER A 250 -24.19 -7.88 6.30
C SER A 250 -23.22 -8.01 7.48
N PRO A 251 -21.96 -8.45 7.26
CA PRO A 251 -20.96 -8.43 8.31
C PRO A 251 -20.48 -7.02 8.66
N PHE A 252 -20.83 -6.00 7.86
CA PHE A 252 -20.45 -4.62 8.08
C PHE A 252 -21.54 -3.89 8.87
N PRO A 253 -21.19 -3.25 10.01
CA PRO A 253 -22.16 -2.55 10.83
C PRO A 253 -22.67 -1.28 10.13
N SER A 254 -23.96 -1.01 10.28
CA SER A 254 -24.60 0.21 9.78
C SER A 254 -24.78 1.31 10.85
N MET A 255 -24.40 1.02 12.09
CA MET A 255 -24.42 1.90 13.25
C MET A 255 -23.10 1.86 14.00
N SER A 256 -22.69 2.99 14.58
CA SER A 256 -21.47 3.07 15.39
C SER A 256 -21.84 3.03 16.87
N VAL A 257 -21.16 2.19 17.64
CA VAL A 257 -21.34 2.06 19.09
C VAL A 257 -20.22 2.81 19.80
N THR A 258 -20.56 3.66 20.77
CA THR A 258 -19.56 4.38 21.56
C THR A 258 -19.95 4.47 23.04
N GLU A 259 -18.96 4.36 23.93
CA GLU A 259 -19.06 4.71 25.35
C GLU A 259 -18.68 6.19 25.59
N ARG A 260 -18.30 6.92 24.55
CA ARG A 260 -17.67 8.24 24.68
C ARG A 260 -18.63 9.40 24.37
N PRO A 261 -18.91 10.29 25.34
CA PRO A 261 -19.80 11.43 25.14
C PRO A 261 -19.29 12.46 24.12
N ASP A 262 -17.97 12.60 23.97
CA ASP A 262 -17.37 13.50 22.98
C ASP A 262 -17.56 13.01 21.54
N GLU A 263 -17.49 11.70 21.30
CA GLU A 263 -17.79 11.08 19.99
C GLU A 263 -19.25 11.25 19.60
N ALA A 264 -20.18 10.92 20.51
CA ALA A 264 -21.61 11.14 20.29
C ALA A 264 -21.92 12.62 20.02
N THR A 265 -21.30 13.53 20.78
CA THR A 265 -21.44 14.98 20.60
C THR A 265 -20.94 15.44 19.23
N ALA A 266 -19.76 14.97 18.79
CA ALA A 266 -19.21 15.30 17.49
C ALA A 266 -20.12 14.83 16.36
N ALA A 267 -20.65 13.61 16.46
CA ALA A 267 -21.59 13.06 15.48
C ALA A 267 -22.90 13.87 15.42
N ILE A 268 -23.48 14.24 16.56
CA ILE A 268 -24.69 15.09 16.61
C ILE A 268 -24.43 16.46 15.95
N LEU A 269 -23.27 17.05 16.19
CA LEU A 269 -22.87 18.32 15.54
C LEU A 269 -22.65 18.18 14.03
N GLU A 270 -22.37 16.97 13.54
CA GLU A 270 -22.28 16.68 12.11
C GLU A 270 -23.64 16.43 11.45
N GLY A 271 -24.73 16.37 12.23
CA GLY A 271 -26.09 16.14 11.76
C GLY A 271 -26.59 14.71 11.94
N ARG A 272 -25.84 13.85 12.65
CA ARG A 272 -26.23 12.48 12.97
C ARG A 272 -27.15 12.42 14.20
N ILE A 273 -27.78 11.27 14.42
CA ILE A 273 -28.69 10.98 15.53
C ILE A 273 -27.97 10.04 16.49
N ALA A 274 -28.08 10.31 17.79
CA ALA A 274 -27.62 9.43 18.84
C ALA A 274 -28.82 8.79 19.56
N ILE A 275 -28.78 7.47 19.76
CA ILE A 275 -29.76 6.72 20.54
C ILE A 275 -29.11 6.33 21.86
N ILE A 276 -29.66 6.82 22.96
CA ILE A 276 -29.22 6.49 24.32
C ILE A 276 -30.27 5.58 24.93
N ILE A 277 -29.84 4.45 25.48
CA ILE A 277 -30.72 3.43 26.03
C ILE A 277 -30.49 3.38 27.53
N ASP A 278 -31.57 3.28 28.30
CA ASP A 278 -31.48 3.17 29.76
C ASP A 278 -30.91 1.80 30.16
N ASN A 279 -30.11 1.77 31.23
CA ASN A 279 -29.38 0.61 31.76
C ASN A 279 -28.17 0.12 30.95
N THR A 280 -27.62 0.92 30.04
CA THR A 280 -26.38 0.58 29.31
C THR A 280 -25.47 1.79 29.12
N PRO A 281 -24.14 1.64 29.23
CA PRO A 281 -23.18 2.72 28.96
C PRO A 281 -22.95 2.96 27.46
N PHE A 282 -23.56 2.17 26.57
CA PHE A 282 -23.34 2.29 25.14
C PHE A 282 -24.39 3.17 24.45
N VAL A 283 -23.93 4.08 23.59
CA VAL A 283 -24.76 4.94 22.75
C VAL A 283 -24.58 4.55 21.30
N LEU A 284 -25.69 4.40 20.58
CA LEU A 284 -25.69 4.12 19.14
C LEU A 284 -25.71 5.42 18.36
N ILE A 285 -24.83 5.56 17.37
CA ILE A 285 -24.74 6.71 16.47
C ILE A 285 -25.11 6.24 15.06
N LEU A 286 -26.01 6.99 14.42
CA LEU A 286 -26.50 6.67 13.08
C LEU A 286 -26.84 7.93 12.27
N PRO A 287 -26.77 7.87 10.93
CA PRO A 287 -26.25 6.75 10.13
C PRO A 287 -24.72 6.66 10.16
N MET A 288 -24.20 5.46 9.91
CA MET A 288 -22.76 5.17 9.79
C MET A 288 -22.37 4.91 8.33
N VAL A 289 -21.19 5.38 7.93
CA VAL A 289 -20.59 5.11 6.61
C VAL A 289 -19.24 4.40 6.74
N PHE A 290 -18.74 3.84 5.64
CA PHE A 290 -17.52 3.03 5.61
C PHE A 290 -16.30 3.71 6.27
N GLN A 291 -16.10 5.01 6.07
CA GLN A 291 -14.98 5.74 6.67
C GLN A 291 -15.06 5.82 8.21
N ASP A 292 -16.26 5.77 8.79
CA ASP A 292 -16.45 5.77 10.24
C ASP A 292 -15.86 4.50 10.89
N LEU A 293 -15.69 3.40 10.13
CA LEU A 293 -15.05 2.17 10.61
C LEU A 293 -13.59 2.39 11.02
N LEU A 294 -12.92 3.39 10.45
CA LEU A 294 -11.48 3.64 10.65
C LEU A 294 -11.20 4.97 11.36
N HIS A 295 -12.20 5.83 11.49
CA HIS A 295 -12.08 7.13 12.13
C HIS A 295 -12.22 7.00 13.64
N VAL A 296 -11.37 7.72 14.35
CA VAL A 296 -11.44 7.84 15.81
C VAL A 296 -11.39 9.33 16.17
N SER A 297 -12.08 9.72 17.25
CA SER A 297 -12.08 11.09 17.76
C SER A 297 -10.67 11.68 17.96
N GLU A 298 -9.70 10.84 18.36
CA GLU A 298 -8.31 11.23 18.61
C GLU A 298 -7.57 11.77 17.37
N ASP A 299 -8.00 11.37 16.17
CA ASP A 299 -7.44 11.87 14.90
C ASP A 299 -7.59 13.40 14.79
N TYR A 300 -8.64 13.94 15.42
CA TYR A 300 -8.95 15.36 15.43
C TYR A 300 -8.23 16.13 16.55
N TYR A 301 -7.87 15.45 17.64
CA TYR A 301 -7.16 16.01 18.80
C TYR A 301 -5.66 16.17 18.56
N ASN A 302 -5.09 15.33 17.68
CA ASN A 302 -3.72 15.45 17.24
C ASN A 302 -3.53 16.49 16.12
N ARG A 303 -2.27 16.84 15.83
CA ARG A 303 -1.95 17.69 14.66
C ARG A 303 -2.38 16.97 13.38
N TYR A 304 -2.89 17.72 12.40
CA TYR A 304 -3.47 17.15 11.17
C TYR A 304 -2.51 16.26 10.37
N THR A 305 -1.22 16.54 10.42
CA THR A 305 -0.18 15.70 9.81
C THR A 305 -0.08 14.33 10.48
N GLY A 306 -0.05 14.29 11.81
CA GLY A 306 -0.02 13.04 12.58
C GLY A 306 -1.32 12.25 12.44
N GLY A 307 -2.47 12.91 12.55
CA GLY A 307 -3.78 12.27 12.34
C GLY A 307 -3.91 11.67 10.93
N THR A 308 -3.43 12.36 9.89
CA THR A 308 -3.41 11.82 8.52
C THR A 308 -2.51 10.60 8.40
N MET A 309 -1.31 10.64 8.99
CA MET A 309 -0.38 9.51 8.96
C MET A 309 -0.98 8.28 9.66
N ILE A 310 -1.63 8.47 10.81
CA ILE A 310 -2.32 7.39 11.53
C ILE A 310 -3.49 6.84 10.70
N ARG A 311 -4.30 7.68 10.07
CA ARG A 311 -5.38 7.22 9.17
C ARG A 311 -4.82 6.36 8.03
N ILE A 312 -3.74 6.81 7.36
CA ILE A 312 -3.08 6.03 6.30
C ILE A 312 -2.62 4.67 6.84
N ILE A 313 -2.00 4.64 8.03
CA ILE A 313 -1.61 3.39 8.68
C ILE A 313 -2.82 2.49 8.93
N ARG A 314 -3.96 3.01 9.40
CA ARG A 314 -5.18 2.21 9.61
C ARG A 314 -5.77 1.67 8.29
N PHE A 315 -5.72 2.43 7.20
CA PHE A 315 -6.12 1.94 5.88
C PHE A 315 -5.19 0.83 5.37
N ILE A 316 -3.87 1.00 5.53
CA ILE A 316 -2.89 -0.05 5.20
C ILE A 316 -3.10 -1.27 6.09
N ALA A 317 -3.34 -1.08 7.38
CA ALA A 317 -3.59 -2.15 8.34
C ALA A 317 -4.90 -2.89 8.04
N LEU A 318 -5.96 -2.21 7.61
CA LEU A 318 -7.17 -2.84 7.10
C LEU A 318 -6.85 -3.75 5.90
N PHE A 319 -6.06 -3.24 4.94
CA PHE A 319 -5.66 -4.02 3.76
C PHE A 319 -4.81 -5.25 4.15
N ILE A 320 -3.82 -5.08 5.01
CA ILE A 320 -2.97 -6.18 5.51
C ILE A 320 -3.83 -7.19 6.29
N SER A 321 -4.66 -6.71 7.21
CA SER A 321 -5.51 -7.55 8.05
C SER A 321 -6.46 -8.40 7.21
N LEU A 322 -7.03 -7.84 6.14
CA LEU A 322 -8.00 -8.53 5.30
C LEU A 322 -7.36 -9.43 4.24
N PHE A 323 -6.29 -8.97 3.58
CA PHE A 323 -5.77 -9.61 2.36
C PHE A 323 -4.44 -10.34 2.56
N LEU A 324 -3.60 -10.01 3.55
CA LEU A 324 -2.24 -10.57 3.63
C LEU A 324 -2.21 -12.11 3.65
N PRO A 325 -3.04 -12.83 4.46
CA PRO A 325 -3.05 -14.29 4.44
C PRO A 325 -3.47 -14.87 3.09
N SER A 326 -4.51 -14.28 2.49
CA SER A 326 -5.07 -14.72 1.21
C SER A 326 -4.12 -14.43 0.04
N LEU A 327 -3.44 -13.28 0.05
CA LEU A 327 -2.40 -12.95 -0.92
C LEU A 327 -1.18 -13.86 -0.75
N TYR A 328 -0.78 -14.19 0.47
CA TYR A 328 0.31 -15.13 0.72
C TYR A 328 -0.01 -16.51 0.15
N ILE A 329 -1.19 -17.06 0.43
CA ILE A 329 -1.64 -18.34 -0.16
C ILE A 329 -1.69 -18.23 -1.68
N GLY A 330 -2.26 -17.13 -2.19
CA GLY A 330 -2.34 -16.85 -3.61
C GLY A 330 -0.96 -16.85 -4.28
N VAL A 331 0.05 -16.20 -3.69
CA VAL A 331 1.39 -16.12 -4.29
C VAL A 331 2.21 -17.40 -4.10
N VAL A 332 2.13 -18.05 -2.92
CA VAL A 332 2.96 -19.23 -2.58
C VAL A 332 2.32 -20.56 -2.98
N THR A 333 1.05 -20.56 -3.39
CA THR A 333 0.35 -21.74 -3.94
C THR A 333 -0.05 -21.53 -5.39
N PHE A 334 -0.41 -20.29 -5.74
CA PHE A 334 -0.88 -19.90 -7.05
C PHE A 334 -0.07 -18.83 -7.83
N HIS A 335 1.03 -18.16 -7.38
CA HIS A 335 2.00 -17.36 -8.23
C HIS A 335 3.53 -17.36 -7.83
N PRO A 336 4.41 -18.41 -7.86
CA PRO A 336 5.70 -18.30 -7.18
C PRO A 336 6.73 -17.55 -8.05
N GLU A 337 6.45 -17.33 -9.34
CA GLU A 337 7.31 -16.64 -10.29
C GLU A 337 7.35 -15.13 -9.98
N MET A 338 6.40 -14.64 -9.19
CA MET A 338 6.42 -13.30 -8.64
C MET A 338 7.50 -13.11 -7.57
N LEU A 339 7.98 -14.19 -6.94
CA LEU A 339 8.96 -14.11 -5.87
C LEU A 339 10.39 -14.16 -6.44
N PRO A 340 11.29 -13.28 -5.98
CA PRO A 340 12.70 -13.41 -6.29
C PRO A 340 13.24 -14.80 -5.89
N THR A 341 14.08 -15.40 -6.74
CA THR A 341 14.63 -16.75 -6.53
C THR A 341 15.17 -17.00 -5.12
N PRO A 342 15.94 -16.07 -4.50
CA PRO A 342 16.47 -16.29 -3.15
C PRO A 342 15.37 -16.41 -2.08
N LEU A 343 14.35 -15.55 -2.17
CA LEU A 343 13.22 -15.57 -1.23
C LEU A 343 12.40 -16.85 -1.39
N LEU A 344 12.21 -17.26 -2.63
CA LEU A 344 11.47 -18.47 -2.97
C LEU A 344 12.17 -19.75 -2.46
N ILE A 345 13.49 -19.84 -2.64
CA ILE A 345 14.33 -20.93 -2.10
C ILE A 345 14.22 -20.96 -0.56
N SER A 346 14.29 -19.81 0.10
CA SER A 346 14.17 -19.71 1.56
C SER A 346 12.81 -20.19 2.07
N ILE A 347 11.71 -19.76 1.43
CA ILE A 347 10.35 -20.20 1.81
C ILE A 347 10.17 -21.70 1.56
N ALA A 348 10.69 -22.24 0.45
CA ALA A 348 10.63 -23.66 0.15
C ALA A 348 11.40 -24.50 1.18
N ALA A 349 12.61 -24.09 1.54
CA ALA A 349 13.41 -24.76 2.58
C ALA A 349 12.70 -24.73 3.94
N ALA A 350 12.10 -23.59 4.32
CA ALA A 350 11.33 -23.47 5.56
C ALA A 350 10.07 -24.34 5.61
N ARG A 351 9.63 -24.90 4.48
CA ARG A 351 8.45 -25.78 4.36
C ARG A 351 8.80 -27.26 4.20
N GLU A 352 10.07 -27.64 4.04
CA GLU A 352 10.48 -29.01 3.73
C GLU A 352 10.05 -30.05 4.78
N GLY A 353 9.85 -29.62 6.04
CA GLY A 353 9.36 -30.45 7.13
C GLY A 353 7.86 -30.36 7.45
N VAL A 354 7.09 -29.56 6.71
CA VAL A 354 5.67 -29.29 7.03
C VAL A 354 4.74 -30.20 6.22
N PRO A 355 3.94 -31.08 6.87
CA PRO A 355 3.12 -32.07 6.17
C PRO A 355 1.82 -31.50 5.60
N PHE A 356 1.47 -30.24 5.94
CA PHE A 356 0.21 -29.62 5.55
C PHE A 356 0.36 -28.66 4.35
N PRO A 357 -0.67 -28.62 3.47
CA PRO A 357 -0.81 -27.57 2.48
C PRO A 357 -0.93 -26.18 3.13
N VAL A 358 -0.48 -25.14 2.41
CA VAL A 358 -0.44 -23.74 2.88
C VAL A 358 -1.81 -23.25 3.38
N ILE A 359 -2.90 -23.70 2.74
CA ILE A 359 -4.26 -23.32 3.15
C ILE A 359 -4.63 -23.89 4.53
N ILE A 360 -4.30 -25.16 4.80
CA ILE A 360 -4.61 -25.81 6.08
C ILE A 360 -3.76 -25.19 7.19
N GLU A 361 -2.50 -24.94 6.88
CA GLU A 361 -1.56 -24.24 7.74
C GLU A 361 -2.09 -22.84 8.15
N ALA A 362 -2.58 -22.06 7.17
CA ALA A 362 -3.15 -20.74 7.40
C ALA A 362 -4.43 -20.83 8.25
N PHE A 363 -5.33 -21.77 7.97
CA PHE A 363 -6.56 -21.97 8.75
C PHE A 363 -6.27 -22.32 10.21
N LEU A 364 -5.33 -23.26 10.44
CA LEU A 364 -4.95 -23.68 11.78
C LEU A 364 -4.39 -22.50 12.57
N MET A 365 -3.49 -21.72 11.95
CA MET A 365 -2.86 -20.58 12.60
C MET A 365 -3.83 -19.41 12.82
N GLU A 366 -4.63 -19.05 11.82
CA GLU A 366 -5.65 -18.00 11.94
C GLU A 366 -6.68 -18.36 13.01
N PHE A 367 -7.19 -19.59 13.02
CA PHE A 367 -8.12 -20.05 14.04
C PHE A 367 -7.49 -19.99 15.44
N THR A 368 -6.24 -20.44 15.58
CA THR A 368 -5.60 -20.48 16.90
C THR A 368 -5.28 -19.08 17.42
N PHE A 369 -4.82 -18.17 16.57
CA PHE A 369 -4.60 -16.76 16.94
C PHE A 369 -5.92 -16.05 17.30
N GLU A 370 -7.02 -16.36 16.62
CA GLU A 370 -8.33 -15.82 17.01
C GLU A 370 -8.86 -16.41 18.30
N ALA A 371 -8.69 -17.72 18.52
CA ALA A 371 -9.06 -18.36 19.78
C ALA A 371 -8.27 -17.77 20.96
N LEU A 372 -6.97 -17.49 20.75
CA LEU A 372 -6.13 -16.84 21.75
C LEU A 372 -6.59 -15.41 22.05
N LYS A 373 -6.94 -14.63 21.02
CA LYS A 373 -7.45 -13.26 21.21
C LYS A 373 -8.79 -13.25 21.95
N GLU A 374 -9.71 -14.15 21.60
CA GLU A 374 -11.01 -14.27 22.28
C GLU A 374 -10.84 -14.72 23.74
N ALA A 375 -9.93 -15.66 24.00
CA ALA A 375 -9.59 -16.07 25.36
C ALA A 375 -8.96 -14.91 26.15
N GLY A 376 -8.03 -14.16 25.55
CA GLY A 376 -7.36 -13.02 26.16
C GLY A 376 -8.32 -11.88 26.51
N ALA A 377 -9.32 -11.61 25.68
CA ALA A 377 -10.33 -10.57 25.91
C ALA A 377 -11.24 -10.86 27.13
N ARG A 378 -11.40 -12.14 27.50
CA ARG A 378 -12.21 -12.57 28.66
C ARG A 378 -11.39 -12.71 29.95
N MET A 379 -10.07 -12.58 29.87
CA MET A 379 -9.19 -12.65 31.04
C MET A 379 -9.06 -11.28 31.72
N PRO A 380 -8.81 -11.22 33.05
CA PRO A 380 -8.52 -9.97 33.74
C PRO A 380 -7.37 -9.21 33.08
N LYS A 381 -7.46 -7.86 33.00
CA LYS A 381 -6.48 -7.01 32.32
C LYS A 381 -5.01 -7.30 32.70
N ALA A 382 -4.74 -7.67 33.96
CA ALA A 382 -3.40 -8.01 34.46
C ALA A 382 -2.81 -9.33 33.89
N ILE A 383 -3.67 -10.25 33.45
CA ILE A 383 -3.27 -11.59 32.96
C ILE A 383 -3.46 -11.69 31.44
N GLY A 384 -4.47 -11.00 30.88
CA GLY A 384 -4.83 -11.11 29.46
C GLY A 384 -3.71 -10.73 28.49
N SER A 385 -2.93 -9.68 28.78
CA SER A 385 -1.77 -9.29 27.95
C SER A 385 -0.65 -10.32 28.03
N THR A 386 -0.33 -10.79 29.23
CA THR A 386 0.71 -11.81 29.46
C THR A 386 0.35 -13.12 28.78
N VAL A 387 -0.89 -13.60 28.92
CA VAL A 387 -1.34 -14.84 28.26
C VAL A 387 -1.39 -14.67 26.74
N SER A 388 -1.75 -13.49 26.23
CA SER A 388 -1.73 -13.25 24.79
C SER A 388 -0.30 -13.26 24.22
N ILE A 389 0.66 -12.65 24.92
CA ILE A 389 2.08 -12.63 24.51
C ILE A 389 2.68 -14.04 24.60
N VAL A 390 2.53 -14.68 25.76
CA VAL A 390 3.09 -16.01 26.02
C VAL A 390 2.43 -17.04 25.12
N GLY A 391 1.11 -16.99 24.94
CA GLY A 391 0.39 -17.89 24.05
C GLY A 391 0.77 -17.71 22.59
N ALA A 392 0.91 -16.47 22.09
CA ALA A 392 1.29 -16.24 20.69
C ALA A 392 2.72 -16.68 20.40
N LEU A 393 3.66 -16.42 21.33
CA LEU A 393 5.06 -16.83 21.19
C LEU A 393 5.22 -18.34 21.30
N ILE A 394 4.73 -18.95 22.39
CA ILE A 394 4.90 -20.38 22.64
C ILE A 394 4.16 -21.19 21.58
N LEU A 395 2.93 -20.80 21.21
CA LEU A 395 2.18 -21.55 20.22
C LEU A 395 2.76 -21.42 18.82
N GLY A 396 3.28 -20.23 18.46
CA GLY A 396 4.00 -20.03 17.20
C GLY A 396 5.29 -20.84 17.13
N GLU A 397 6.12 -20.78 18.16
CA GLU A 397 7.40 -21.50 18.23
C GLU A 397 7.19 -23.02 18.33
N ALA A 398 6.21 -23.47 19.11
CA ALA A 398 5.87 -24.89 19.22
C ALA A 398 5.27 -25.43 17.91
N ALA A 399 4.43 -24.66 17.21
CA ALA A 399 3.87 -25.07 15.92
C ALA A 399 4.96 -25.21 14.85
N VAL A 400 5.95 -24.30 14.85
CA VAL A 400 7.13 -24.38 13.97
C VAL A 400 8.04 -25.55 14.34
N SER A 401 8.34 -25.71 15.63
CA SER A 401 9.23 -26.78 16.11
C SER A 401 8.64 -28.17 15.92
N ALA A 402 7.31 -28.29 16.02
CA ALA A 402 6.58 -29.52 15.72
C ALA A 402 6.45 -29.81 14.22
N GLY A 403 6.91 -28.90 13.35
CA GLY A 403 6.77 -29.01 11.90
C GLY A 403 5.31 -28.94 11.43
N LEU A 404 4.38 -28.46 12.25
CA LEU A 404 2.96 -28.34 11.86
C LEU A 404 2.73 -27.12 10.98
N VAL A 405 3.57 -26.10 11.13
CA VAL A 405 3.47 -24.79 10.48
C VAL A 405 4.86 -24.28 10.11
N SER A 406 4.99 -23.62 8.97
CA SER A 406 6.22 -23.01 8.47
C SER A 406 6.46 -21.63 9.11
N GLN A 407 7.74 -21.26 9.27
CA GLN A 407 8.12 -19.94 9.80
C GLN A 407 7.50 -18.77 9.01
N PRO A 408 7.46 -18.77 7.65
CA PRO A 408 6.85 -17.69 6.89
C PRO A 408 5.35 -17.50 7.20
N MET A 409 4.60 -18.58 7.44
CA MET A 409 3.18 -18.46 7.80
C MET A 409 2.97 -17.84 9.17
N VAL A 410 3.80 -18.19 10.16
CA VAL A 410 3.72 -17.55 11.49
C VAL A 410 3.94 -16.04 11.37
N ILE A 411 4.90 -15.61 10.54
CA ILE A 411 5.15 -14.19 10.27
C ILE A 411 3.92 -13.52 9.64
N VAL A 412 3.30 -14.16 8.64
CA VAL A 412 2.10 -13.66 7.95
C VAL A 412 0.94 -13.49 8.93
N VAL A 413 0.64 -14.50 9.75
CA VAL A 413 -0.46 -14.46 10.71
C VAL A 413 -0.17 -13.46 11.83
N ALA A 414 1.07 -13.38 12.31
CA ALA A 414 1.47 -12.37 13.31
C ALA A 414 1.31 -10.94 12.77
N GLY A 415 1.77 -10.67 11.53
CA GLY A 415 1.58 -9.38 10.86
C GLY A 415 0.10 -9.03 10.68
N THR A 416 -0.72 -10.01 10.29
CA THR A 416 -2.17 -9.86 10.14
C THR A 416 -2.86 -9.57 11.49
N ALA A 417 -2.43 -10.23 12.56
CA ALA A 417 -2.93 -9.99 13.92
C ALA A 417 -2.56 -8.59 14.44
N ILE A 418 -1.31 -8.14 14.21
CA ILE A 418 -0.86 -6.79 14.57
C ILE A 418 -1.65 -5.74 13.79
N ALA A 419 -1.82 -5.93 12.49
CA ALA A 419 -2.61 -5.04 11.65
C ALA A 419 -4.07 -4.97 12.11
N ALA A 420 -4.65 -6.09 12.54
CA ALA A 420 -6.00 -6.12 13.06
C ALA A 420 -6.16 -5.20 14.29
N PHE A 421 -5.18 -5.12 15.20
CA PHE A 421 -5.23 -4.25 16.39
C PHE A 421 -5.21 -2.74 16.07
N ALA A 422 -4.79 -2.34 14.87
CA ALA A 422 -4.81 -0.93 14.47
C ALA A 422 -6.21 -0.44 14.08
N ILE A 423 -7.14 -1.35 13.83
CA ILE A 423 -8.53 -1.06 13.44
C ILE A 423 -9.32 -0.72 14.71
N PRO A 424 -10.17 0.33 14.73
CA PRO A 424 -10.94 0.69 15.91
C PRO A 424 -12.32 0.01 15.94
N GLY A 425 -12.81 -0.30 17.15
CA GLY A 425 -14.19 -0.72 17.41
C GLY A 425 -14.43 -2.23 17.29
N PHE A 426 -15.05 -2.81 18.33
CA PHE A 426 -15.27 -4.26 18.46
C PHE A 426 -16.10 -4.86 17.30
N GLY A 427 -17.21 -4.22 16.92
CA GLY A 427 -18.07 -4.68 15.82
C GLY A 427 -17.37 -4.68 14.45
N THR A 428 -16.54 -3.68 14.19
CA THR A 428 -15.73 -3.58 12.95
C THR A 428 -14.76 -4.76 12.81
N HIS A 429 -14.08 -5.15 13.91
CA HIS A 429 -13.14 -6.28 13.88
C HIS A 429 -13.83 -7.60 13.55
N ALA A 430 -15.02 -7.85 14.13
CA ALA A 430 -15.75 -9.09 13.91
C ALA A 430 -16.14 -9.26 12.43
N GLY A 431 -16.63 -8.18 11.79
CA GLY A 431 -16.96 -8.16 10.37
C GLY A 431 -15.75 -8.46 9.47
N ILE A 432 -14.63 -7.77 9.70
CA ILE A 432 -13.40 -7.95 8.92
C ILE A 432 -12.85 -9.36 9.07
N ARG A 433 -12.89 -9.93 10.28
CA ARG A 433 -12.49 -11.31 10.57
C ARG A 433 -13.28 -12.30 9.73
N PHE A 434 -14.61 -12.16 9.71
CA PHE A 434 -15.48 -13.05 8.94
C PHE A 434 -15.15 -13.02 7.45
N ILE A 435 -14.99 -11.82 6.89
CA ILE A 435 -14.69 -11.63 5.46
C ILE A 435 -13.28 -12.18 5.12
N ARG A 436 -12.30 -12.03 6.02
CA ARG A 436 -10.95 -12.59 5.83
C ARG A 436 -10.96 -14.10 5.64
N PHE A 437 -11.77 -14.83 6.40
CA PHE A 437 -11.90 -16.29 6.20
C PHE A 437 -12.52 -16.62 4.82
N ILE A 438 -13.46 -15.81 4.33
CA ILE A 438 -14.00 -15.96 2.97
C ILE A 438 -12.88 -15.75 1.94
N PHE A 439 -12.07 -14.71 2.07
CA PHE A 439 -10.93 -14.48 1.18
C PHE A 439 -9.89 -15.59 1.24
N LEU A 440 -9.65 -16.17 2.42
CA LEU A 440 -8.74 -17.30 2.61
C LEU A 440 -9.23 -18.55 1.84
N ILE A 441 -10.54 -18.83 1.88
CA ILE A 441 -11.16 -19.91 1.08
C ILE A 441 -11.03 -19.61 -0.42
N LEU A 442 -11.39 -18.40 -0.84
CA LEU A 442 -11.32 -18.00 -2.26
C LEU A 442 -9.89 -18.08 -2.80
N ALA A 443 -8.90 -17.66 -2.00
CA ALA A 443 -7.49 -17.78 -2.35
C ALA A 443 -7.02 -19.23 -2.42
N GLY A 444 -7.51 -20.09 -1.52
CA GLY A 444 -7.17 -21.50 -1.52
C GLY A 444 -7.73 -22.28 -2.72
N ILE A 445 -8.89 -21.88 -3.25
CA ILE A 445 -9.53 -22.57 -4.39
C ILE A 445 -9.08 -21.97 -5.73
N PHE A 446 -8.99 -20.65 -5.83
CA PHE A 446 -8.78 -19.94 -7.09
C PHE A 446 -7.50 -19.08 -7.11
N GLY A 447 -6.64 -19.17 -6.10
CA GLY A 447 -5.44 -18.33 -6.01
C GLY A 447 -5.75 -16.85 -5.90
N LEU A 448 -4.91 -15.99 -6.50
CA LEU A 448 -5.22 -14.56 -6.56
C LEU A 448 -6.59 -14.31 -7.25
N TYR A 449 -7.11 -15.26 -8.07
CA TYR A 449 -8.29 -15.09 -8.95
C TYR A 449 -9.54 -14.94 -8.11
N GLY A 450 -9.63 -15.83 -7.12
CA GLY A 450 -10.64 -15.76 -6.07
C GLY A 450 -10.52 -14.50 -5.24
N VAL A 451 -9.30 -14.02 -4.94
CA VAL A 451 -9.12 -12.80 -4.15
C VAL A 451 -9.68 -11.58 -4.88
N ILE A 452 -9.42 -11.42 -6.18
CA ILE A 452 -9.94 -10.25 -6.90
C ILE A 452 -11.45 -10.38 -7.18
N ILE A 453 -11.96 -11.57 -7.48
CA ILE A 453 -13.41 -11.80 -7.56
C ILE A 453 -14.09 -11.47 -6.23
N GLY A 454 -13.55 -11.96 -5.13
CA GLY A 454 -14.05 -11.67 -3.78
C GLY A 454 -14.04 -10.18 -3.47
N LEU A 455 -12.98 -9.48 -3.89
CA LEU A 455 -12.86 -8.03 -3.74
C LEU A 455 -13.95 -7.31 -4.55
N MET A 456 -14.21 -7.74 -5.78
CA MET A 456 -15.29 -7.19 -6.59
C MET A 456 -16.66 -7.40 -5.94
N PHE A 457 -16.97 -8.61 -5.46
CA PHE A 457 -18.23 -8.88 -4.75
C PHE A 457 -18.37 -8.05 -3.47
N MET A 458 -17.31 -7.95 -2.69
CA MET A 458 -17.29 -7.13 -1.47
C MET A 458 -17.54 -5.66 -1.81
N LEU A 459 -16.88 -5.10 -2.83
CA LEU A 459 -17.08 -3.71 -3.25
C LEU A 459 -18.49 -3.46 -3.79
N LEU A 460 -19.05 -4.41 -4.57
CA LEU A 460 -20.42 -4.34 -5.05
C LEU A 460 -21.43 -4.33 -3.90
N HIS A 461 -21.23 -5.19 -2.90
CA HIS A 461 -22.05 -5.22 -1.69
C HIS A 461 -21.95 -3.90 -0.91
N LEU A 462 -20.73 -3.41 -0.65
CA LEU A 462 -20.52 -2.13 0.04
C LEU A 462 -21.17 -0.94 -0.69
N CYS A 463 -21.16 -0.94 -2.03
CA CYS A 463 -21.79 0.11 -2.83
C CYS A 463 -23.32 0.01 -2.87
N SER A 464 -23.89 -1.20 -2.79
CA SER A 464 -25.35 -1.41 -2.76
C SER A 464 -25.94 -1.08 -1.39
N MET A 465 -25.16 -1.21 -0.31
CA MET A 465 -25.60 -0.92 1.03
C MET A 465 -26.01 0.55 1.23
N ARG A 466 -27.02 0.71 2.10
CA ARG A 466 -27.52 1.97 2.64
C ARG A 466 -27.57 1.85 4.16
N SER A 467 -27.27 2.95 4.85
CA SER A 467 -27.47 3.13 6.30
C SER A 467 -28.47 4.27 6.50
N PHE A 468 -29.70 3.90 6.88
CA PHE A 468 -30.87 4.77 7.05
C PHE A 468 -31.06 5.75 5.88
N GLY A 469 -30.94 5.21 4.65
CA GLY A 469 -31.08 5.97 3.40
C GLY A 469 -29.80 6.64 2.89
N VAL A 470 -28.72 6.68 3.68
CA VAL A 470 -27.42 7.23 3.26
C VAL A 470 -26.57 6.15 2.58
N PRO A 471 -25.94 6.41 1.42
CA PRO A 471 -24.97 5.51 0.80
C PRO A 471 -23.82 5.14 1.74
N TYR A 472 -23.64 3.84 2.02
CA TYR A 472 -22.62 3.38 2.96
C TYR A 472 -21.20 3.73 2.51
N MET A 473 -20.95 3.68 1.19
CA MET A 473 -19.64 3.94 0.61
C MET A 473 -19.37 5.43 0.31
N ALA A 474 -20.27 6.35 0.67
CA ALA A 474 -19.99 7.77 0.55
C ALA A 474 -18.92 8.19 1.60
N PRO A 475 -18.00 9.12 1.27
CA PRO A 475 -17.96 9.97 0.07
C PRO A 475 -17.19 9.39 -1.13
N PHE A 476 -16.86 8.10 -1.15
CA PHE A 476 -16.18 7.45 -2.28
C PHE A 476 -17.17 7.11 -3.41
N ALA A 477 -18.34 6.59 -3.05
CA ALA A 477 -19.43 6.29 -3.97
C ALA A 477 -20.80 6.61 -3.31
N PRO A 478 -21.49 7.70 -3.70
CA PRO A 478 -21.10 8.69 -4.70
C PRO A 478 -19.88 9.53 -4.29
N LEU A 479 -19.13 10.00 -5.29
CA LEU A 479 -17.93 10.81 -5.07
C LEU A 479 -18.30 12.23 -4.60
N ILE A 480 -18.01 12.56 -3.34
CA ILE A 480 -18.27 13.89 -2.76
C ILE A 480 -16.94 14.55 -2.42
N THR A 481 -16.43 15.37 -3.34
CA THR A 481 -15.06 15.91 -3.30
C THR A 481 -14.75 16.76 -2.08
N GLU A 482 -15.74 17.45 -1.52
CA GLU A 482 -15.56 18.26 -0.31
C GLU A 482 -15.35 17.40 0.94
N ASP A 483 -16.04 16.26 1.01
CA ASP A 483 -16.02 15.35 2.16
C ASP A 483 -14.79 14.42 2.10
N LEU A 484 -14.22 14.19 0.92
CA LEU A 484 -12.93 13.48 0.76
C LEU A 484 -11.78 14.12 1.56
N LYS A 485 -11.83 15.44 1.81
CA LYS A 485 -10.83 16.16 2.59
C LYS A 485 -10.77 15.75 4.05
N ASP A 486 -11.79 15.04 4.54
CA ASP A 486 -11.85 14.48 5.89
C ASP A 486 -12.11 12.96 5.86
N SER A 487 -11.69 12.28 4.79
CA SER A 487 -11.81 10.82 4.63
C SER A 487 -10.51 10.11 5.00
N ILE A 488 -9.73 9.65 4.02
CA ILE A 488 -8.39 9.06 4.18
C ILE A 488 -7.41 10.09 4.73
N VAL A 489 -7.45 11.30 4.18
CA VAL A 489 -6.62 12.43 4.63
C VAL A 489 -7.42 13.27 5.61
N ARG A 490 -6.79 13.67 6.71
CA ARG A 490 -7.35 14.65 7.65
C ARG A 490 -6.83 16.03 7.29
N ALA A 491 -7.63 16.81 6.56
CA ALA A 491 -7.30 18.19 6.26
C ALA A 491 -7.26 19.06 7.54
N PRO A 492 -6.48 20.15 7.54
CA PRO A 492 -6.45 21.06 8.67
C PRO A 492 -7.79 21.77 8.87
N TRP A 493 -8.12 22.08 10.13
CA TRP A 493 -9.40 22.71 10.53
C TRP A 493 -9.80 23.94 9.71
N TRP A 494 -8.85 24.80 9.31
CA TRP A 494 -9.14 26.00 8.50
C TRP A 494 -9.55 25.68 7.05
N SER A 495 -9.23 24.47 6.55
CA SER A 495 -9.62 24.01 5.22
C SER A 495 -11.05 23.42 5.21
N LEU A 496 -11.49 22.87 6.36
CA LEU A 496 -12.81 22.26 6.56
C LEU A 496 -13.90 23.33 6.75
N LYS A 497 -14.26 24.00 5.65
CA LYS A 497 -15.23 25.13 5.66
C LYS A 497 -16.69 24.71 5.82
N TYR A 498 -17.06 23.53 5.33
CA TYR A 498 -18.44 23.05 5.29
C TYR A 498 -18.61 21.82 6.20
N ARG A 499 -19.84 21.58 6.68
CA ARG A 499 -20.20 20.31 7.32
C ARG A 499 -20.36 19.21 6.25
N PRO A 500 -20.16 17.92 6.60
CA PRO A 500 -20.34 16.82 5.66
C PRO A 500 -21.72 16.87 5.00
N GLN A 501 -21.76 16.79 3.68
CA GLN A 501 -23.03 16.88 2.94
C GLN A 501 -23.84 15.59 3.02
N LEU A 502 -23.21 14.45 3.28
CA LEU A 502 -23.88 13.16 3.41
C LEU A 502 -25.03 13.17 4.44
N PHE A 503 -24.83 13.81 5.59
CA PHE A 503 -25.75 13.74 6.72
C PHE A 503 -26.70 14.94 6.81
N ASN A 504 -26.36 16.04 6.11
CA ASN A 504 -27.06 17.31 6.23
C ASN A 504 -27.89 17.58 4.97
N TRP A 505 -29.17 17.91 5.16
CA TRP A 505 -30.07 18.24 4.04
C TRP A 505 -29.73 19.57 3.33
N ARG A 506 -28.93 20.44 3.97
CA ARG A 506 -28.46 21.73 3.44
C ARG A 506 -26.96 21.90 3.65
N ARG A 507 -26.29 22.51 2.67
CA ARG A 507 -24.87 22.88 2.78
C ARG A 507 -24.69 23.98 3.84
N GLN A 508 -24.20 23.59 5.01
CA GLN A 508 -23.93 24.51 6.12
C GLN A 508 -22.43 24.76 6.30
N ARG A 509 -22.06 26.00 6.66
CA ARG A 509 -20.66 26.32 6.97
C ARG A 509 -20.30 25.86 8.38
N ARG A 510 -19.19 25.11 8.49
CA ARG A 510 -18.57 24.66 9.74
C ARG A 510 -17.59 25.69 10.29
N ASN A 511 -16.76 26.27 9.42
CA ASN A 511 -15.65 27.15 9.83
C ASN A 511 -15.57 28.43 9.00
N LYS A 512 -15.31 29.57 9.65
CA LYS A 512 -15.09 30.90 9.03
C LYS A 512 -13.65 31.42 9.24
N THR A 513 -12.82 30.71 9.99
CA THR A 513 -11.48 31.16 10.36
C THR A 513 -10.55 31.15 9.13
N PRO A 514 -9.80 32.24 8.86
CA PRO A 514 -8.91 32.33 7.70
C PRO A 514 -7.72 31.36 7.80
N ARG A 515 -7.17 31.00 6.63
CA ARG A 515 -5.98 30.13 6.53
C ARG A 515 -4.74 30.89 7.07
N PRO A 516 -3.93 30.30 7.95
CA PRO A 516 -2.62 30.85 8.28
C PRO A 516 -1.68 30.76 7.06
N THR A 517 -0.90 31.81 6.79
CA THR A 517 0.00 31.92 5.62
C THR A 517 0.97 30.72 5.56
N PRO A 518 1.13 30.05 4.40
CA PRO A 518 1.90 28.80 4.32
C PRO A 518 3.39 29.04 4.03
N PRO A 519 4.30 28.15 4.48
CA PRO A 519 5.43 27.73 3.66
C PRO A 519 4.99 26.63 2.67
N ILE A 520 5.60 26.64 1.49
CA ILE A 520 5.28 25.82 0.31
C ILE A 520 5.89 24.42 0.46
N VAL A 521 5.10 23.39 0.79
CA VAL A 521 5.50 21.97 0.65
C VAL A 521 4.27 21.10 0.41
N VAL A 522 3.85 20.87 -0.85
CA VAL A 522 2.75 19.93 -1.18
C VAL A 522 3.08 18.99 -2.36
N LEU A 523 4.27 19.05 -2.99
CA LEU A 523 4.51 18.31 -4.23
C LEU A 523 4.95 16.84 -4.05
N CYS A 524 5.37 16.39 -2.87
CA CYS A 524 6.03 15.07 -2.73
C CYS A 524 5.09 13.86 -2.58
N LEU A 525 3.80 14.04 -2.26
CA LEU A 525 2.91 12.93 -1.89
C LEU A 525 2.25 12.21 -3.08
N CYS A 526 2.25 12.81 -4.28
CA CYS A 526 1.65 12.18 -5.46
C CYS A 526 2.59 11.18 -6.17
N ILE A 527 3.90 11.23 -5.90
CA ILE A 527 4.91 10.43 -6.61
C ILE A 527 5.01 8.99 -6.05
N LEU A 528 4.63 8.75 -4.78
CA LEU A 528 4.76 7.43 -4.14
C LEU A 528 3.65 6.42 -4.47
N SER A 529 2.48 6.87 -4.96
CA SER A 529 1.32 5.98 -5.17
C SER A 529 1.37 5.16 -6.46
N GLY A 530 2.27 5.50 -7.39
CA GLY A 530 2.35 4.85 -8.71
C GLY A 530 3.15 3.55 -8.77
N MET A 531 3.79 3.11 -7.68
CA MET A 531 4.79 2.02 -7.73
C MET A 531 4.31 0.63 -7.28
N PHE A 532 3.03 0.46 -6.88
CA PHE A 532 2.56 -0.79 -6.25
C PHE A 532 1.49 -1.60 -7.03
N LEU A 533 1.28 -1.36 -8.33
CA LEU A 533 0.17 -1.99 -9.07
C LEU A 533 0.55 -3.01 -10.16
N THR A 534 1.63 -3.77 -10.00
CA THR A 534 1.92 -4.88 -10.94
C THR A 534 2.29 -6.16 -10.19
N GLY A 535 1.44 -7.18 -10.25
CA GLY A 535 1.73 -8.52 -9.72
C GLY A 535 0.88 -9.61 -10.39
N CYS A 536 1.56 -10.62 -10.96
CA CYS A 536 1.10 -11.57 -11.98
C CYS A 536 0.32 -12.79 -11.45
N TRP A 537 -0.39 -13.48 -12.35
CA TRP A 537 -1.56 -14.29 -12.01
C TRP A 537 -1.62 -15.73 -12.61
N ASN A 538 -0.51 -16.47 -12.76
CA ASN A 538 -0.50 -17.98 -12.73
C ASN A 538 0.62 -18.60 -11.84
N MET A 539 0.51 -19.85 -11.33
CA MET A 539 1.56 -20.66 -10.63
C MET A 539 1.27 -22.11 -10.71
N GLU A 540 2.38 -22.83 -10.52
CA GLU A 540 2.37 -24.20 -10.07
C GLU A 540 3.38 -24.35 -8.90
N GLU A 541 3.05 -25.19 -7.92
CA GLU A 541 3.83 -25.40 -6.70
C GLU A 541 5.31 -25.74 -6.96
N ILE A 542 6.23 -25.02 -6.30
CA ILE A 542 7.68 -25.18 -6.51
C ILE A 542 8.23 -26.53 -6.05
N ASN A 543 7.61 -27.16 -5.05
CA ASN A 543 8.07 -28.45 -4.52
C ASN A 543 7.89 -29.59 -5.53
N ASN A 544 6.97 -29.42 -6.49
CA ASN A 544 6.74 -30.36 -7.58
C ASN A 544 7.58 -30.02 -8.82
N ARG A 545 8.42 -28.97 -8.76
CA ARG A 545 9.23 -28.49 -9.86
C ARG A 545 10.73 -28.66 -9.60
N ALA A 546 11.47 -29.02 -10.64
CA ALA A 546 12.93 -29.00 -10.67
C ALA A 546 13.38 -27.71 -11.36
N ILE A 547 14.00 -26.81 -10.59
CA ILE A 547 14.39 -25.49 -11.07
C ILE A 547 15.70 -25.61 -11.85
N ILE A 548 15.66 -25.22 -13.13
CA ILE A 548 16.85 -25.24 -13.99
C ILE A 548 17.61 -23.92 -13.88
N GLY A 549 18.89 -24.01 -13.51
CA GLY A 549 19.82 -22.88 -13.48
C GLY A 549 20.53 -22.65 -14.82
N GLY A 550 20.91 -23.74 -15.51
CA GLY A 550 21.61 -23.72 -16.79
C GLY A 550 21.31 -24.97 -17.62
N ILE A 551 21.36 -24.84 -18.94
CA ILE A 551 21.11 -25.93 -19.91
C ILE A 551 22.33 -26.07 -20.84
N GLY A 552 22.75 -27.30 -21.08
CA GLY A 552 23.80 -27.69 -22.00
C GLY A 552 23.22 -28.67 -23.01
N ILE A 553 23.53 -28.48 -24.29
CA ILE A 553 23.04 -29.36 -25.36
C ILE A 553 24.21 -29.76 -26.24
N ASP A 554 24.41 -31.07 -26.34
CA ASP A 554 25.51 -31.70 -27.07
C ASP A 554 24.97 -32.72 -28.08
N LYS A 555 25.79 -33.04 -29.08
CA LYS A 555 25.56 -34.17 -29.98
C LYS A 555 26.22 -35.40 -29.38
N ILE A 556 25.55 -36.55 -29.45
CA ILE A 556 26.14 -37.81 -28.99
C ILE A 556 27.05 -38.37 -30.09
N LYS A 557 28.31 -38.59 -29.76
CA LYS A 557 29.27 -39.32 -30.58
C LYS A 557 29.43 -40.74 -30.07
N GLU A 558 29.49 -41.69 -31.00
CA GLU A 558 29.94 -43.07 -30.77
C GLU A 558 28.96 -44.04 -30.08
N GLU A 559 27.86 -44.39 -30.76
CA GLU A 559 27.20 -45.70 -30.62
C GLU A 559 26.52 -46.04 -31.96
N GLU A 560 26.83 -47.19 -32.59
CA GLU A 560 26.31 -47.60 -33.92
C GLU A 560 24.75 -47.64 -33.98
N ASP A 561 24.07 -47.62 -32.84
CA ASP A 561 22.60 -47.61 -32.71
C ASP A 561 21.98 -46.25 -32.31
N LYS A 562 22.77 -45.18 -32.12
CA LYS A 562 22.31 -43.85 -31.65
C LYS A 562 22.68 -42.67 -32.56
N GLU A 563 22.84 -42.92 -33.86
CA GLU A 563 23.09 -41.87 -34.85
C GLU A 563 21.96 -40.80 -34.83
N ASN A 564 22.34 -39.52 -34.77
CA ASN A 564 21.44 -38.34 -34.67
C ASN A 564 20.67 -38.14 -33.35
N GLN A 565 21.14 -38.69 -32.24
CA GLN A 565 20.62 -38.32 -30.91
C GLN A 565 21.37 -37.14 -30.31
N ILE A 566 20.67 -36.39 -29.46
CA ILE A 566 21.22 -35.26 -28.71
C ILE A 566 21.24 -35.60 -27.22
N SER A 567 22.17 -35.00 -26.49
CA SER A 567 22.19 -35.00 -25.04
C SER A 567 21.80 -33.62 -24.52
N MET A 568 20.88 -33.59 -23.55
CA MET A 568 20.53 -32.39 -22.80
C MET A 568 21.01 -32.56 -21.36
N THR A 569 22.02 -31.79 -21.00
CA THR A 569 22.49 -31.62 -19.64
C THR A 569 21.79 -30.43 -19.00
N VAL A 570 21.27 -30.60 -17.78
CA VAL A 570 20.67 -29.51 -17.02
C VAL A 570 21.26 -29.41 -15.62
N GLN A 571 21.45 -28.18 -15.16
CA GLN A 571 21.83 -27.88 -13.80
C GLN A 571 20.57 -27.66 -12.96
N ILE A 572 20.14 -28.68 -12.22
CA ILE A 572 19.01 -28.61 -11.30
C ILE A 572 19.49 -28.03 -9.97
N ILE A 573 18.90 -26.92 -9.54
CA ILE A 573 19.26 -26.26 -8.27
C ILE A 573 18.73 -27.09 -7.10
N LYS A 574 19.52 -27.26 -6.02
CA LYS A 574 19.08 -27.86 -4.74
C LYS A 574 18.84 -26.77 -3.69
N PRO A 575 17.58 -26.31 -3.50
CA PRO A 575 17.28 -25.15 -2.65
C PRO A 575 17.80 -25.27 -1.21
N GLY A 576 17.65 -26.44 -0.59
CA GLY A 576 18.05 -26.68 0.81
C GLY A 576 19.55 -26.57 1.06
N VAL A 577 20.39 -26.85 0.06
CA VAL A 577 21.86 -26.76 0.17
C VAL A 577 22.35 -25.32 -0.03
N VAL A 578 21.77 -24.60 -1.00
CA VAL A 578 22.10 -23.20 -1.29
C VAL A 578 21.78 -22.30 -0.09
N ALA A 579 20.68 -22.55 0.61
CA ALA A 579 20.27 -21.76 1.78
C ALA A 579 21.11 -22.04 3.04
N GLY A 580 21.72 -23.22 3.16
CA GLY A 580 22.50 -23.63 4.33
C GLY A 580 24.01 -23.32 4.28
N ALA A 581 24.53 -22.88 3.13
CA ALA A 581 25.97 -22.70 2.91
C ALA A 581 26.61 -21.53 3.70
N SER A 582 25.82 -20.75 4.45
CA SER A 582 26.33 -19.67 5.29
C SER A 582 26.69 -20.06 6.72
N GLU A 583 26.40 -21.29 7.18
CA GLU A 583 26.71 -21.71 8.55
C GLU A 583 27.30 -23.12 8.61
N GLY A 584 28.63 -23.21 8.80
CA GLY A 584 29.28 -24.44 9.26
C GLY A 584 30.61 -24.75 8.59
N GLY A 585 31.71 -24.29 9.18
CA GLY A 585 33.03 -24.78 8.85
C GLY A 585 33.22 -26.21 9.35
N GLY A 586 33.47 -27.14 8.43
CA GLY A 586 33.99 -28.48 8.75
C GLY A 586 33.14 -29.64 8.21
N GLY A 587 33.30 -29.94 6.92
CA GLY A 587 32.72 -31.12 6.27
C GLY A 587 32.43 -30.82 4.80
N GLY A 588 32.82 -31.71 3.87
CA GLY A 588 32.75 -31.46 2.42
C GLY A 588 31.43 -30.85 1.98
N ASN A 589 31.51 -29.67 1.35
CA ASN A 589 30.34 -28.88 0.96
C ASN A 589 29.48 -29.71 -0.01
N PRO A 590 28.21 -30.05 0.30
CA PRO A 590 27.37 -30.75 -0.66
C PRO A 590 27.17 -29.87 -1.90
N ASN A 591 27.29 -30.47 -3.10
CA ASN A 591 27.09 -29.72 -4.35
C ASN A 591 25.71 -29.05 -4.36
N ALA A 592 25.71 -27.72 -4.49
CA ALA A 592 24.53 -26.83 -4.53
C ALA A 592 23.56 -27.12 -5.69
N ASN A 593 23.99 -27.96 -6.64
CA ASN A 593 23.27 -28.38 -7.81
C ASN A 593 23.29 -29.91 -7.98
N TRP A 594 22.40 -30.40 -8.82
CA TRP A 594 22.44 -31.73 -9.41
C TRP A 594 22.54 -31.56 -10.92
N ILE A 595 23.59 -32.08 -11.51
CA ILE A 595 23.75 -32.14 -12.96
C ILE A 595 23.08 -33.43 -13.42
N LEU A 596 22.04 -33.28 -14.23
CA LEU A 596 21.29 -34.37 -14.82
C LEU A 596 21.47 -34.31 -16.33
N ASP A 597 21.78 -35.44 -16.93
CA ASP A 597 22.03 -35.57 -18.37
C ASP A 597 21.05 -36.58 -18.95
N THR A 598 20.44 -36.25 -20.10
CA THR A 598 19.41 -37.07 -20.73
C THR A 598 19.51 -37.06 -22.24
N GLU A 599 19.33 -38.23 -22.82
CA GLU A 599 19.42 -38.43 -24.26
C GLU A 599 18.01 -38.45 -24.89
N GLY A 600 17.91 -38.02 -26.15
CA GLY A 600 16.68 -38.10 -26.94
C GLY A 600 16.92 -37.84 -28.42
N LYS A 601 15.94 -38.21 -29.28
CA LYS A 601 16.00 -37.95 -30.72
C LYS A 601 15.69 -36.49 -31.08
N SER A 602 15.21 -35.71 -30.11
CA SER A 602 14.92 -34.27 -30.24
C SER A 602 15.08 -33.57 -28.88
N VAL A 603 15.24 -32.24 -28.91
CA VAL A 603 15.37 -31.40 -27.69
C VAL A 603 14.16 -31.57 -26.79
N PHE A 604 12.98 -31.67 -27.39
CA PHE A 604 11.75 -31.93 -26.67
C PHE A 604 11.71 -33.33 -26.02
N GLU A 605 12.21 -34.37 -26.70
CA GLU A 605 12.26 -35.73 -26.13
C GLU A 605 13.27 -35.82 -24.98
N ALA A 606 14.45 -35.23 -25.13
CA ALA A 606 15.44 -35.13 -24.05
C ALA A 606 14.87 -34.35 -22.85
N ALA A 607 14.25 -33.19 -23.10
CA ALA A 607 13.56 -32.40 -22.08
C ALA A 607 12.43 -33.18 -21.37
N ARG A 608 11.68 -34.01 -22.09
CA ARG A 608 10.65 -34.90 -21.52
C ARG A 608 11.26 -36.02 -20.68
N ASN A 609 12.41 -36.55 -21.09
CA ASN A 609 13.13 -37.57 -20.33
C ASN A 609 13.66 -37.02 -19.00
N LEU A 610 14.02 -35.73 -18.92
CA LEU A 610 14.39 -35.09 -17.64
C LEU A 610 13.32 -35.23 -16.56
N VAL A 611 12.04 -35.10 -16.91
CA VAL A 611 10.92 -35.28 -15.97
C VAL A 611 10.90 -36.72 -15.40
N ARG A 612 11.26 -37.71 -16.21
CA ARG A 612 11.31 -39.12 -15.79
C ARG A 612 12.40 -39.38 -14.75
N TYR A 613 13.57 -38.77 -14.93
CA TYR A 613 14.71 -38.97 -14.03
C TYR A 613 14.68 -38.05 -12.80
N SER A 614 14.18 -36.81 -12.95
CA SER A 614 14.12 -35.86 -11.84
C SER A 614 12.98 -36.11 -10.87
N GLY A 615 11.95 -36.88 -11.29
CA GLY A 615 10.74 -37.13 -10.50
C GLY A 615 9.87 -35.89 -10.27
N ARG A 616 10.19 -34.75 -10.92
CA ARG A 616 9.51 -33.45 -10.80
C ARG A 616 9.28 -32.84 -12.17
N GLN A 617 8.28 -31.97 -12.30
CA GLN A 617 8.10 -31.15 -13.50
C GLN A 617 9.32 -30.25 -13.70
N ILE A 618 9.90 -30.18 -14.90
CA ILE A 618 11.04 -29.29 -15.12
C ILE A 618 10.53 -27.86 -15.24
N TYR A 619 11.14 -26.93 -14.51
CA TYR A 619 10.79 -25.52 -14.56
C TYR A 619 11.92 -24.69 -15.15
N TRP A 620 11.69 -24.17 -16.35
CA TRP A 620 12.67 -23.48 -17.17
C TRP A 620 12.81 -21.99 -16.86
N GLY A 621 11.86 -21.43 -16.12
CA GLY A 621 11.74 -19.98 -15.90
C GLY A 621 12.89 -19.33 -15.13
N HIS A 622 13.86 -20.09 -14.61
CA HIS A 622 15.05 -19.55 -13.94
C HIS A 622 16.35 -19.76 -14.69
N ASN A 623 16.29 -20.32 -15.90
CA ASN A 623 17.45 -20.60 -16.71
C ASN A 623 18.26 -19.31 -17.00
N GLN A 624 19.52 -19.28 -16.58
CA GLN A 624 20.41 -18.13 -16.76
C GLN A 624 21.23 -18.23 -18.06
N VAL A 625 21.56 -19.46 -18.48
CA VAL A 625 22.42 -19.70 -19.63
C VAL A 625 22.00 -20.96 -20.41
N VAL A 626 22.02 -20.87 -21.74
CA VAL A 626 21.97 -22.00 -22.66
C VAL A 626 23.34 -22.15 -23.31
N VAL A 627 23.94 -23.32 -23.15
CA VAL A 627 25.26 -23.70 -23.63
C VAL A 627 25.09 -24.72 -24.74
N ILE A 628 25.68 -24.46 -25.90
CA ILE A 628 25.62 -25.37 -27.05
C ILE A 628 27.03 -25.91 -27.34
N GLY A 629 27.16 -27.23 -27.47
CA GLY A 629 28.42 -27.86 -27.88
C GLY A 629 28.80 -27.50 -29.32
N GLU A 630 30.10 -27.42 -29.61
CA GLU A 630 30.62 -26.97 -30.91
C GLU A 630 30.04 -27.78 -32.08
N GLU A 631 30.03 -29.10 -31.97
CA GLU A 631 29.67 -29.99 -33.06
C GLU A 631 28.20 -29.86 -33.45
N LEU A 632 27.34 -29.75 -32.44
CA LEU A 632 25.93 -29.51 -32.64
C LEU A 632 25.70 -28.14 -33.27
N ALA A 633 26.46 -27.13 -32.83
CA ALA A 633 26.40 -25.80 -33.43
C ALA A 633 26.81 -25.83 -34.91
N ARG A 634 27.82 -26.63 -35.31
CA ARG A 634 28.25 -26.78 -36.72
C ARG A 634 27.21 -27.49 -37.60
N GLU A 635 26.44 -28.42 -37.03
CA GLU A 635 25.37 -29.10 -37.76
C GLU A 635 24.15 -28.19 -37.98
N GLY A 636 23.79 -27.41 -36.96
CA GLY A 636 22.76 -26.39 -36.98
C GLY A 636 21.97 -26.31 -35.67
N VAL A 637 21.72 -25.10 -35.16
CA VAL A 637 20.99 -24.86 -33.90
C VAL A 637 19.50 -24.58 -34.09
N GLY A 638 18.99 -24.55 -35.33
CA GLY A 638 17.62 -24.13 -35.61
C GLY A 638 16.55 -24.97 -34.88
N THR A 639 16.72 -26.29 -34.85
CA THR A 639 15.81 -27.22 -34.16
C THR A 639 15.82 -27.05 -32.64
N ILE A 640 16.94 -26.59 -32.08
CA ILE A 640 17.10 -26.32 -30.65
C ILE A 640 16.39 -25.03 -30.28
N LEU A 641 16.60 -24.00 -31.09
CA LEU A 641 15.99 -22.70 -30.87
C LEU A 641 14.47 -22.73 -31.01
N ASP A 642 13.93 -23.59 -31.89
CA ASP A 642 12.49 -23.82 -32.03
C ASP A 642 11.85 -24.32 -30.72
N PHE A 643 12.55 -25.17 -29.95
CA PHE A 643 12.08 -25.58 -28.62
C PHE A 643 12.02 -24.40 -27.64
N PHE A 644 13.04 -23.53 -27.65
CA PHE A 644 13.09 -22.39 -26.74
C PHE A 644 12.05 -21.32 -27.07
N ASP A 645 11.82 -21.05 -28.36
CA ASP A 645 10.85 -20.07 -28.85
C ASP A 645 9.39 -20.53 -28.62
N ARG A 646 9.11 -21.82 -28.83
CA ARG A 646 7.74 -22.37 -28.70
C ARG A 646 7.31 -22.69 -27.28
N THR A 647 8.24 -22.79 -26.34
CA THR A 647 7.93 -23.15 -24.95
C THR A 647 7.73 -21.89 -24.10
N PRO A 648 6.51 -21.58 -23.63
CA PRO A 648 6.17 -20.31 -23.00
C PRO A 648 6.87 -20.07 -21.65
N GLU A 649 7.44 -21.10 -21.03
CA GLU A 649 8.13 -21.02 -19.74
C GLU A 649 9.58 -20.52 -19.84
N ASN A 650 10.16 -20.50 -21.05
CA ASN A 650 11.55 -20.10 -21.24
C ASN A 650 11.71 -18.58 -21.16
N ARG A 651 12.75 -18.14 -20.44
CA ARG A 651 13.16 -16.73 -20.48
C ARG A 651 13.95 -16.46 -21.76
N LEU A 652 13.38 -15.70 -22.69
CA LEU A 652 14.13 -15.27 -23.90
C LEU A 652 15.32 -14.34 -23.58
N ARG A 653 15.41 -13.84 -22.34
CA ARG A 653 16.60 -13.11 -21.83
C ARG A 653 17.67 -14.02 -21.25
N THR A 654 17.57 -15.33 -21.39
CA THR A 654 18.66 -16.25 -21.03
C THR A 654 19.84 -16.05 -21.98
N TRP A 655 21.07 -16.07 -21.46
CA TRP A 655 22.28 -15.94 -22.27
C TRP A 655 22.46 -17.15 -23.19
N PHE A 656 22.93 -16.93 -24.41
CA PHE A 656 23.20 -17.98 -25.38
C PHE A 656 24.71 -18.04 -25.66
N ILE A 657 25.33 -19.17 -25.37
CA ILE A 657 26.78 -19.38 -25.51
C ILE A 657 27.11 -20.68 -26.23
N VAL A 658 28.27 -20.71 -26.88
CA VAL A 658 28.78 -21.85 -27.62
C VAL A 658 30.11 -22.29 -27.03
N VAL A 659 30.29 -23.58 -26.82
CA VAL A 659 31.57 -24.14 -26.35
C VAL A 659 32.50 -24.33 -27.53
N LYS A 660 33.79 -24.02 -27.34
CA LYS A 660 34.84 -24.28 -28.31
C LYS A 660 35.72 -25.44 -27.85
N GLY A 661 35.83 -26.46 -28.69
CA GLY A 661 36.71 -27.63 -28.49
C GLY A 661 36.23 -28.68 -27.48
N GLU A 662 35.09 -28.48 -26.81
CA GLU A 662 34.60 -29.33 -25.72
C GLU A 662 33.06 -29.43 -25.73
N GLU A 663 32.52 -30.34 -24.91
CA GLU A 663 31.07 -30.51 -24.71
C GLU A 663 30.48 -29.47 -23.74
N ALA A 664 29.23 -29.05 -23.98
CA ALA A 664 28.45 -28.19 -23.09
C ALA A 664 28.28 -28.80 -21.69
N LYS A 665 28.22 -30.13 -21.59
CA LYS A 665 28.24 -30.87 -20.33
C LYS A 665 29.46 -30.56 -19.47
N LYS A 666 30.66 -30.48 -20.08
CA LYS A 666 31.91 -30.19 -19.36
C LYS A 666 31.89 -28.77 -18.81
N VAL A 667 31.42 -27.81 -19.60
CA VAL A 667 31.20 -26.43 -19.14
C VAL A 667 30.25 -26.41 -17.95
N LEU A 668 29.08 -27.06 -18.02
CA LEU A 668 28.12 -27.05 -16.90
C LEU A 668 28.57 -27.80 -15.65
N SER A 669 29.60 -28.65 -15.77
CA SER A 669 30.18 -29.45 -14.69
C SER A 669 31.40 -28.79 -14.02
N ALA A 670 31.88 -27.67 -14.56
CA ALA A 670 32.98 -26.94 -13.96
C ALA A 670 32.64 -26.41 -12.56
N THR A 671 33.66 -26.27 -11.71
CA THR A 671 33.48 -25.75 -10.35
C THR A 671 33.40 -24.22 -10.38
N PRO A 672 32.32 -23.62 -9.84
CA PRO A 672 32.25 -22.16 -9.72
C PRO A 672 33.26 -21.67 -8.66
N HIS A 673 33.82 -20.48 -8.88
CA HIS A 673 34.82 -19.87 -8.00
C HIS A 673 34.24 -18.82 -7.07
N LEU A 674 33.30 -18.01 -7.56
CA LEU A 674 32.74 -16.87 -6.82
C LEU A 674 31.28 -17.06 -6.44
N GLU A 675 30.53 -17.82 -7.23
CA GLU A 675 29.10 -18.03 -7.03
C GLU A 675 28.81 -19.45 -6.50
N SER A 676 27.62 -19.64 -5.91
CA SER A 676 27.17 -20.97 -5.49
C SER A 676 26.71 -21.86 -6.67
N LEU A 677 26.41 -21.26 -7.82
CA LEU A 677 25.90 -21.92 -9.01
C LEU A 677 26.66 -21.42 -10.25
N LEU A 678 27.18 -22.35 -11.03
CA LEU A 678 27.96 -22.02 -12.23
C LEU A 678 27.18 -21.24 -13.28
N ALA A 679 25.88 -21.51 -13.44
CA ALA A 679 25.05 -20.76 -14.37
C ALA A 679 24.94 -19.26 -14.01
N VAL A 680 24.99 -18.93 -12.71
CA VAL A 680 25.04 -17.54 -12.22
C VAL A 680 26.43 -16.95 -12.49
N GLU A 681 27.49 -17.72 -12.25
CA GLU A 681 28.86 -17.28 -12.55
C GLU A 681 29.05 -16.96 -14.03
N LEU A 682 28.59 -17.83 -14.94
CA LEU A 682 28.62 -17.61 -16.38
C LEU A 682 27.85 -16.35 -16.79
N SER A 683 26.68 -16.10 -16.19
CA SER A 683 25.92 -14.86 -16.43
C SER A 683 26.71 -13.63 -15.98
N SER A 684 27.32 -13.67 -14.78
CA SER A 684 28.14 -12.58 -14.25
C SER A 684 29.39 -12.35 -15.11
N MET A 685 30.04 -13.42 -15.59
CA MET A 685 31.20 -13.37 -16.48
C MET A 685 30.84 -12.74 -17.84
N LEU A 686 29.70 -13.11 -18.43
CA LEU A 686 29.22 -12.52 -19.69
C LEU A 686 28.89 -11.04 -19.53
N GLN A 687 28.28 -10.66 -18.40
CA GLN A 687 27.96 -9.26 -18.12
C GLN A 687 29.24 -8.42 -17.96
N ALA A 688 30.22 -8.88 -17.18
CA ALA A 688 31.54 -8.23 -17.10
C ALA A 688 32.28 -8.21 -18.46
N ARG A 689 32.13 -9.32 -19.21
CA ARG A 689 32.41 -9.53 -20.63
C ARG A 689 32.02 -8.36 -21.52
N ARG A 690 30.72 -8.08 -21.46
CA ARG A 690 30.06 -7.06 -22.24
C ARG A 690 30.55 -5.67 -21.86
N ASP A 691 30.64 -5.38 -20.56
CA ASP A 691 31.05 -4.07 -20.03
C ASP A 691 32.53 -3.71 -20.35
N THR A 692 33.31 -4.69 -20.80
CA THR A 692 34.71 -4.52 -21.22
C THR A 692 34.93 -4.72 -22.71
N SER A 693 33.88 -5.00 -23.48
CA SER A 693 33.90 -5.24 -24.94
C SER A 693 34.80 -6.39 -25.40
N PHE A 694 34.95 -7.43 -24.57
CA PHE A 694 35.72 -8.64 -24.93
C PHE A 694 34.84 -9.77 -25.45
N ALA A 695 33.52 -9.69 -25.31
CA ALA A 695 32.59 -10.73 -25.71
C ALA A 695 31.31 -10.14 -26.35
N ALA A 696 30.87 -10.76 -27.45
CA ALA A 696 29.55 -10.52 -28.03
C ALA A 696 28.48 -11.24 -27.20
N ALA A 697 28.16 -10.70 -26.02
CA ALA A 697 27.17 -11.26 -25.11
C ALA A 697 25.76 -11.07 -25.69
N ILE A 698 25.11 -12.16 -26.08
CA ILE A 698 23.76 -12.16 -26.67
C ILE A 698 22.82 -13.06 -25.88
N ASN A 699 21.56 -12.66 -25.82
CA ASN A 699 20.49 -13.44 -25.20
C ASN A 699 19.68 -14.15 -26.31
N LEU A 700 18.97 -15.22 -25.95
CA LEU A 700 18.17 -16.02 -26.90
C LEU A 700 17.25 -15.17 -27.79
N ARG A 701 16.57 -14.16 -27.23
CA ARG A 701 15.68 -13.26 -27.99
C ARG A 701 16.41 -12.56 -29.13
N ASP A 702 17.58 -12.01 -28.85
CA ASP A 702 18.31 -11.18 -29.80
C ASP A 702 19.00 -12.08 -30.83
N PHE A 703 19.45 -13.28 -30.43
CA PHE A 703 19.93 -14.31 -31.33
C PHE A 703 18.84 -14.78 -32.31
N LEU A 704 17.65 -15.13 -31.79
CA LEU A 704 16.47 -15.50 -32.61
C LEU A 704 16.07 -14.38 -33.57
N PHE A 705 16.10 -13.13 -33.10
CA PHE A 705 15.82 -11.97 -33.94
C PHE A 705 16.82 -11.85 -35.08
N PHE A 706 18.13 -11.97 -34.81
CA PHE A 706 19.14 -11.93 -35.88
C PHE A 706 19.03 -13.12 -36.84
N LEU A 707 18.74 -14.32 -36.33
CA LEU A 707 18.49 -15.50 -37.14
C LEU A 707 17.30 -15.32 -38.11
N SER A 708 16.30 -14.53 -37.72
CA SER A 708 15.13 -14.24 -38.57
C SER A 708 15.42 -13.27 -39.73
N ILE A 709 16.59 -12.61 -39.72
CA ILE A 709 17.00 -11.64 -40.75
C ILE A 709 17.86 -12.38 -41.78
N PRO A 710 17.38 -12.63 -43.01
CA PRO A 710 18.11 -13.45 -43.98
C PRO A 710 19.48 -12.91 -44.39
N SER A 711 19.66 -11.60 -44.27
CA SER A 711 20.89 -10.90 -44.66
C SER A 711 21.88 -10.67 -43.52
N ARG A 712 21.61 -11.15 -42.30
CA ARG A 712 22.48 -10.94 -41.13
C ARG A 712 22.83 -12.26 -40.47
N ALA A 713 24.12 -12.45 -40.22
CA ALA A 713 24.65 -13.57 -39.45
C ALA A 713 24.55 -13.28 -37.93
N PRO A 714 24.00 -14.20 -37.12
CA PRO A 714 24.04 -14.06 -35.67
C PRO A 714 25.43 -14.40 -35.11
N VAL A 715 25.75 -13.78 -33.98
CA VAL A 715 27.02 -13.97 -33.27
C VAL A 715 26.70 -14.21 -31.80
N ALA A 716 27.34 -15.21 -31.19
CA ALA A 716 27.19 -15.55 -29.78
C ALA A 716 28.54 -15.56 -29.07
N SER A 717 28.57 -15.56 -27.74
CA SER A 717 29.83 -15.67 -27.00
C SER A 717 30.37 -17.10 -27.04
N ALA A 718 31.70 -17.21 -27.21
CA ALA A 718 32.41 -18.49 -27.15
C ALA A 718 33.02 -18.71 -25.76
N VAL A 719 32.89 -19.92 -25.22
CA VAL A 719 33.49 -20.32 -23.95
C VAL A 719 34.44 -21.50 -24.16
N GLU A 720 35.61 -21.42 -23.55
CA GLU A 720 36.61 -22.48 -23.48
C GLU A 720 36.79 -22.93 -22.03
N VAL A 721 37.06 -24.22 -21.85
CA VAL A 721 37.48 -24.79 -20.58
C VAL A 721 38.99 -24.86 -20.58
N TYR A 722 39.63 -24.33 -19.54
CA TYR A 722 41.08 -24.42 -19.34
C TYR A 722 41.38 -24.93 -17.94
N THR A 723 42.57 -25.51 -17.75
CA THR A 723 43.04 -25.91 -16.43
C THR A 723 43.77 -24.75 -15.76
N ASP A 724 43.29 -24.32 -14.59
CA ASP A 724 43.95 -23.26 -13.82
C ASP A 724 45.21 -23.74 -13.09
N ALA A 725 45.90 -22.81 -12.42
CA ALA A 725 47.13 -23.09 -11.68
C ALA A 725 46.94 -24.08 -10.52
N ASP A 726 45.71 -24.23 -10.02
CA ASP A 726 45.34 -25.17 -8.95
C ASP A 726 44.94 -26.55 -9.50
N GLY A 727 45.03 -26.75 -10.81
CA GLY A 727 44.67 -28.00 -11.48
C GLY A 727 43.16 -28.20 -11.63
N LYS A 728 42.34 -27.16 -11.43
CA LYS A 728 40.89 -27.22 -11.57
C LYS A 728 40.47 -26.74 -12.96
N GLU A 729 39.37 -27.30 -13.45
CA GLU A 729 38.74 -26.83 -14.68
C GLU A 729 38.05 -25.49 -14.43
N SER A 730 38.52 -24.48 -15.16
CA SER A 730 38.06 -23.09 -15.13
C SER A 730 37.54 -22.68 -16.49
N LEU A 731 36.70 -21.64 -16.51
CA LEU A 731 36.03 -21.18 -17.73
C LEU A 731 36.60 -19.84 -18.19
N LEU A 732 36.78 -19.70 -19.49
CA LEU A 732 37.20 -18.47 -20.13
C LEU A 732 36.27 -18.14 -21.30
N ILE A 733 35.76 -16.92 -21.36
CA ILE A 733 35.08 -16.42 -22.55
C ILE A 733 36.16 -15.91 -23.51
N THR A 734 36.33 -16.57 -24.65
CA THR A 734 37.51 -16.39 -25.55
C THR A 734 37.22 -15.60 -26.83
N GLY A 735 35.97 -15.14 -26.99
CA GLY A 735 35.56 -14.33 -28.13
C GLY A 735 34.14 -14.67 -28.57
N SER A 736 33.96 -14.88 -29.87
CA SER A 736 32.64 -15.02 -30.48
C SER A 736 32.52 -16.23 -31.40
N ALA A 737 31.39 -16.91 -31.33
CA ALA A 737 30.96 -17.95 -32.24
C ALA A 737 30.14 -17.31 -33.38
N VAL A 738 30.58 -17.49 -34.63
CA VAL A 738 29.99 -16.87 -35.82
C VAL A 738 29.18 -17.89 -36.60
N PHE A 739 27.93 -17.52 -36.92
CA PHE A 739 26.98 -18.40 -37.57
C PHE A 739 26.64 -17.93 -38.99
N ASP A 740 26.50 -18.88 -39.92
CA ASP A 740 25.75 -18.68 -41.16
C ASP A 740 24.35 -19.26 -40.99
N ARG A 741 23.34 -18.39 -40.94
CA ARG A 741 21.99 -18.74 -40.50
C ARG A 741 22.05 -19.43 -39.13
N ASP A 742 21.73 -20.71 -39.06
CA ASP A 742 21.71 -21.49 -37.83
C ASP A 742 22.96 -22.37 -37.63
N LYS A 743 23.97 -22.31 -38.51
CA LYS A 743 25.16 -23.16 -38.42
C LYS A 743 26.40 -22.38 -38.02
N LEU A 744 27.12 -22.86 -37.02
CA LEU A 744 28.43 -22.36 -36.64
C LEU A 744 29.42 -22.62 -37.76
N ILE A 745 30.07 -21.56 -38.24
CA ILE A 745 31.10 -21.66 -39.27
C ILE A 745 32.50 -21.46 -38.71
N ASP A 746 32.67 -20.50 -37.80
CA ASP A 746 33.98 -20.16 -37.24
C ASP A 746 33.90 -19.54 -35.85
N PHE A 747 35.04 -19.48 -35.16
CA PHE A 747 35.23 -18.76 -33.91
C PHE A 747 36.18 -17.59 -34.10
N TYR A 748 35.72 -16.40 -33.73
CA TYR A 748 36.49 -15.18 -33.78
C TYR A 748 37.09 -14.93 -32.39
N ASP A 749 38.38 -14.66 -32.35
CA ASP A 749 39.07 -14.32 -31.11
C ASP A 749 38.60 -12.96 -30.53
N GLU A 750 39.15 -12.57 -29.40
CA GLU A 750 38.78 -11.31 -28.72
C GLU A 750 39.03 -10.06 -29.59
N ASN A 751 40.07 -10.07 -30.44
CA ASN A 751 40.41 -8.92 -31.29
C ASN A 751 39.43 -8.78 -32.45
N LEU A 752 39.12 -9.88 -33.13
CA LEU A 752 38.09 -9.90 -34.18
C LEU A 752 36.71 -9.58 -33.58
N THR A 753 36.39 -10.12 -32.40
CA THR A 753 35.16 -9.83 -31.66
C THR A 753 35.02 -8.34 -31.38
N ARG A 754 36.07 -7.68 -30.87
CA ARG A 754 36.07 -6.24 -30.63
C ARG A 754 35.89 -5.45 -31.94
N GLY A 755 36.47 -5.92 -33.03
CA GLY A 755 36.20 -5.42 -34.40
C GLY A 755 34.70 -5.42 -34.75
N ILE A 756 33.97 -6.50 -34.46
CA ILE A 756 32.51 -6.57 -34.65
C ILE A 756 31.81 -5.50 -33.81
N LEU A 757 32.17 -5.43 -32.52
CA LEU A 757 31.54 -4.50 -31.57
C LEU A 757 31.76 -3.04 -31.99
N TRP A 758 32.93 -2.70 -32.54
CA TRP A 758 33.21 -1.37 -33.11
C TRP A 758 32.21 -1.02 -34.20
N VAL A 759 32.01 -1.91 -35.17
CA VAL A 759 31.12 -1.67 -36.31
C VAL A 759 29.66 -1.56 -35.88
N VAL A 760 29.21 -2.45 -34.98
CA VAL A 760 27.83 -2.45 -34.46
C VAL A 760 27.59 -1.29 -33.47
N GLY A 761 28.66 -0.71 -32.92
CA GLY A 761 28.59 0.41 -31.98
C GLY A 761 28.32 0.00 -30.53
N ASP A 762 28.64 -1.25 -30.16
CA ASP A 762 28.47 -1.80 -28.81
C ASP A 762 29.83 -1.94 -28.10
N VAL A 763 30.62 -0.86 -28.12
CA VAL A 763 31.91 -0.77 -27.44
C VAL A 763 31.81 0.17 -26.25
N ASP A 764 31.92 -0.40 -25.06
CA ASP A 764 32.04 0.33 -23.80
C ASP A 764 33.22 -0.18 -22.97
N GLY A 765 33.92 0.73 -22.32
CA GLY A 765 35.01 0.43 -21.38
C GLY A 765 36.27 -0.23 -21.96
N ALA A 766 36.31 -0.54 -23.26
CA ALA A 766 37.41 -1.25 -23.93
C ALA A 766 38.77 -0.58 -23.74
N VAL A 767 39.82 -1.39 -23.73
CA VAL A 767 41.22 -0.94 -23.60
C VAL A 767 41.94 -1.24 -24.91
N ILE A 768 42.53 -0.21 -25.50
CA ILE A 768 43.21 -0.24 -26.79
C ILE A 768 44.71 -0.02 -26.52
N PRO A 769 45.53 -1.08 -26.60
CA PRO A 769 46.98 -0.92 -26.59
C PRO A 769 47.41 -0.32 -27.94
N VAL A 770 48.38 0.57 -27.89
CA VAL A 770 48.94 1.24 -29.07
C VAL A 770 50.45 1.14 -29.02
N ASP A 771 51.01 0.61 -30.11
CA ASP A 771 52.46 0.52 -30.29
C ASP A 771 53.05 1.90 -30.60
N TRP A 772 54.18 2.22 -29.97
CA TRP A 772 54.88 3.49 -30.15
C TRP A 772 56.38 3.27 -30.25
N ASP A 773 57.01 3.79 -31.30
CA ASP A 773 58.47 3.72 -31.52
C ASP A 773 59.11 2.32 -31.34
N GLY A 774 58.39 1.26 -31.72
CA GLY A 774 58.87 -0.12 -31.66
C GLY A 774 58.60 -0.83 -30.33
N ILE A 775 58.01 -0.14 -29.34
CA ILE A 775 57.53 -0.72 -28.09
C ILE A 775 56.06 -1.11 -28.27
N VAL A 776 55.78 -2.41 -28.10
CA VAL A 776 54.43 -2.96 -28.20
C VAL A 776 53.59 -2.51 -27.01
N GLY A 777 52.42 -1.91 -27.26
CA GLY A 777 51.50 -1.47 -26.22
C GLY A 777 51.99 -0.30 -25.35
N ALA A 778 52.96 0.49 -25.83
CA ALA A 778 53.56 1.61 -25.10
C ALA A 778 52.56 2.66 -24.59
N ILE A 779 51.39 2.78 -25.23
CA ILE A 779 50.30 3.66 -24.82
C ILE A 779 49.01 2.86 -24.70
N THR A 780 48.34 3.00 -23.56
CA THR A 780 47.07 2.31 -23.31
C THR A 780 45.91 3.31 -23.25
N ALA A 781 45.04 3.29 -24.26
CA ALA A 781 43.86 4.14 -24.33
C ALA A 781 42.60 3.39 -23.90
N ARG A 782 41.84 3.92 -22.94
CA ARG A 782 40.55 3.36 -22.51
C ARG A 782 39.38 4.15 -23.11
N VAL A 783 38.41 3.44 -23.67
CA VAL A 783 37.17 3.98 -24.22
C VAL A 783 36.27 4.52 -23.10
N LEU A 784 35.78 5.75 -23.29
CA LEU A 784 34.74 6.36 -22.46
C LEU A 784 33.38 6.36 -23.16
N SER A 785 33.39 6.48 -24.48
CA SER A 785 32.20 6.34 -25.34
C SER A 785 32.66 6.11 -26.77
N ALA A 786 32.00 5.21 -27.47
CA ALA A 786 32.16 5.00 -28.90
C ALA A 786 30.81 5.07 -29.61
N GLY A 787 30.81 5.48 -30.88
CA GLY A 787 29.64 5.39 -31.74
C GLY A 787 30.05 5.03 -33.16
N SER A 788 29.21 4.24 -33.82
CA SER A 788 29.40 3.85 -35.22
C SER A 788 28.32 4.47 -36.10
N LYS A 789 28.73 4.95 -37.28
CA LYS A 789 27.84 5.41 -38.34
C LYS A 789 28.18 4.67 -39.62
N ILE A 790 27.19 3.99 -40.18
CA ILE A 790 27.32 3.23 -41.42
C ILE A 790 26.47 3.89 -42.50
N LYS A 791 27.13 4.37 -43.55
CA LYS A 791 26.49 4.86 -44.78
C LYS A 791 26.66 3.82 -45.88
N THR A 792 25.59 3.58 -46.62
CA THR A 792 25.58 2.66 -47.75
C THR A 792 25.16 3.40 -48.99
N ASP A 793 25.81 3.08 -50.10
CA ASP A 793 25.43 3.56 -51.42
C ASP A 793 25.50 2.42 -52.43
N VAL A 794 24.61 2.42 -53.41
CA VAL A 794 24.52 1.35 -54.40
C VAL A 794 24.51 1.98 -55.80
N GLU A 795 25.63 1.84 -56.50
CA GLU A 795 25.80 2.33 -57.87
C GLU A 795 26.04 1.15 -58.82
N ASN A 796 25.21 0.99 -59.85
CA ASN A 796 25.32 -0.07 -60.87
C ASN A 796 25.45 -1.50 -60.30
N GLY A 797 24.80 -1.80 -59.16
CA GLY A 797 24.84 -3.11 -58.51
C GLY A 797 26.05 -3.32 -57.58
N GLN A 798 26.99 -2.38 -57.51
CA GLN A 798 28.10 -2.42 -56.56
C GLN A 798 27.72 -1.68 -55.28
N VAL A 799 27.89 -2.35 -54.14
CA VAL A 799 27.60 -1.78 -52.81
C VAL A 799 28.87 -1.16 -52.23
N ASN A 800 28.80 0.12 -51.91
CA ASN A 800 29.85 0.88 -51.23
C ASN A 800 29.41 1.18 -49.80
N VAL A 801 30.26 0.88 -48.82
CA VAL A 801 29.96 1.05 -47.40
C VAL A 801 31.02 1.92 -46.76
N THR A 802 30.62 3.02 -46.13
CA THR A 802 31.49 3.84 -45.30
C THR A 802 31.14 3.62 -43.83
N ILE A 803 32.11 3.16 -43.05
CA ILE A 803 32.00 2.99 -41.60
C ILE A 803 32.80 4.10 -40.93
N THR A 804 32.12 4.94 -40.15
CA THR A 804 32.75 6.01 -39.38
C THR A 804 32.60 5.72 -37.89
N ILE A 805 33.73 5.55 -37.20
CA ILE A 805 33.79 5.39 -35.75
C ILE A 805 34.15 6.73 -35.11
N ASP A 806 33.32 7.18 -34.17
CA ASP A 806 33.59 8.36 -33.35
C ASP A 806 33.88 7.88 -31.91
N MET A 807 35.15 7.95 -31.48
CA MET A 807 35.60 7.47 -30.17
C MET A 807 36.05 8.64 -29.29
N LYS A 808 35.63 8.61 -28.01
CA LYS A 808 36.20 9.45 -26.95
C LYS A 808 36.88 8.55 -25.92
N GLY A 809 38.12 8.88 -25.59
CA GLY A 809 38.94 8.05 -24.72
C GLY A 809 39.68 8.82 -23.64
N LYS A 810 40.35 8.05 -22.78
CA LYS A 810 41.37 8.54 -21.86
C LYS A 810 42.63 7.70 -22.00
N ILE A 811 43.79 8.29 -21.76
CA ILE A 811 45.03 7.52 -21.60
C ILE A 811 45.07 6.99 -20.17
N THR A 812 45.41 5.71 -20.03
CA THR A 812 45.49 5.02 -18.75
C THR A 812 46.96 4.82 -18.35
N GLU A 813 47.79 4.40 -19.31
CA GLU A 813 49.21 4.12 -19.10
C GLU A 813 50.03 4.62 -20.30
N ILE A 814 51.27 5.04 -20.03
CA ILE A 814 52.29 5.45 -21.01
C ILE A 814 53.64 4.98 -20.47
N GLU A 815 54.38 4.20 -21.24
CA GLU A 815 55.71 3.69 -20.84
C GLU A 815 56.87 4.61 -21.26
N GLU A 816 56.62 5.60 -22.11
CA GLU A 816 57.61 6.55 -22.67
C GLU A 816 57.45 8.01 -22.16
N ASP A 817 58.48 8.84 -22.32
CA ASP A 817 58.42 10.29 -22.02
C ASP A 817 57.71 11.08 -23.14
N ILE A 818 56.43 10.77 -23.36
CA ILE A 818 55.60 11.46 -24.35
C ILE A 818 54.90 12.66 -23.71
N ASP A 819 55.16 13.87 -24.22
CA ASP A 819 54.49 15.08 -23.74
C ASP A 819 53.11 15.28 -24.39
N LEU A 820 52.10 14.62 -23.82
CA LEU A 820 50.70 14.75 -24.24
C LEU A 820 50.06 16.13 -23.98
N ARG A 821 50.79 17.08 -23.39
CA ARG A 821 50.36 18.49 -23.32
C ARG A 821 50.59 19.21 -24.64
N SER A 822 51.50 18.70 -25.48
CA SER A 822 51.68 19.22 -26.83
C SER A 822 50.54 18.74 -27.73
N LEU A 823 49.95 19.67 -28.49
CA LEU A 823 48.87 19.35 -29.42
C LEU A 823 49.34 18.37 -30.51
N GLU A 824 50.61 18.44 -30.90
CA GLU A 824 51.20 17.56 -31.91
C GLU A 824 51.33 16.13 -31.39
N ALA A 825 51.90 15.91 -30.20
CA ALA A 825 52.02 14.56 -29.65
C ALA A 825 50.64 13.96 -29.31
N LEU A 826 49.72 14.75 -28.75
CA LEU A 826 48.36 14.28 -28.46
C LEU A 826 47.65 13.85 -29.75
N LYS A 827 47.79 14.63 -30.83
CA LYS A 827 47.19 14.29 -32.13
C LYS A 827 47.82 13.03 -32.73
N SER A 828 49.14 12.88 -32.65
CA SER A 828 49.82 11.65 -33.10
C SER A 828 49.34 10.42 -32.33
N VAL A 829 49.07 10.55 -31.03
CA VAL A 829 48.46 9.47 -30.23
C VAL A 829 47.03 9.20 -30.66
N GLU A 830 46.22 10.24 -30.87
CA GLU A 830 44.85 10.09 -31.40
C GLU A 830 44.85 9.37 -32.76
N ASP A 831 45.75 9.75 -33.66
CA ASP A 831 45.90 9.14 -34.99
C ASP A 831 46.34 7.67 -34.88
N LYS A 832 47.29 7.33 -33.99
CA LYS A 832 47.72 5.94 -33.76
C LYS A 832 46.63 5.07 -33.12
N VAL A 833 45.85 5.61 -32.18
CA VAL A 833 44.66 4.90 -31.65
C VAL A 833 43.64 4.69 -32.77
N ALA A 834 43.44 5.69 -33.64
CA ALA A 834 42.52 5.59 -34.78
C ALA A 834 42.97 4.51 -35.77
N ASP A 835 44.28 4.43 -36.07
CA ASP A 835 44.88 3.39 -36.91
C ASP A 835 44.68 1.99 -36.29
N SER A 836 44.83 1.85 -34.96
CA SER A 836 44.60 0.58 -34.26
C SER A 836 43.14 0.12 -34.37
N ILE A 837 42.18 1.02 -34.10
CA ILE A 837 40.74 0.73 -34.27
C ILE A 837 40.44 0.35 -35.73
N LYS A 838 40.99 1.11 -36.68
CA LYS A 838 40.81 0.83 -38.11
C LYS A 838 41.36 -0.54 -38.49
N SER A 839 42.55 -0.89 -37.98
CA SER A 839 43.16 -2.20 -38.21
C SER A 839 42.30 -3.34 -37.67
N GLU A 840 41.72 -3.20 -36.46
CA GLU A 840 40.80 -4.20 -35.90
C GLU A 840 39.56 -4.40 -36.77
N ILE A 841 38.96 -3.31 -37.25
CA ILE A 841 37.77 -3.34 -38.10
C ILE A 841 38.08 -3.95 -39.48
N GLU A 842 39.20 -3.57 -40.09
CA GLU A 842 39.60 -4.09 -41.40
C GLU A 842 39.86 -5.59 -41.36
N LYS A 843 40.57 -6.08 -40.32
CA LYS A 843 40.81 -7.52 -40.12
C LYS A 843 39.52 -8.32 -40.01
N VAL A 844 38.54 -7.83 -39.24
CA VAL A 844 37.27 -8.55 -39.09
C VAL A 844 36.41 -8.46 -40.35
N ILE A 845 36.49 -7.37 -41.12
CA ILE A 845 35.81 -7.27 -42.43
C ILE A 845 36.40 -8.29 -43.41
N GLU A 846 37.73 -8.37 -43.51
CA GLU A 846 38.39 -9.36 -44.38
C GLU A 846 37.98 -10.78 -44.00
N LYS A 847 38.00 -11.09 -42.69
CA LYS A 847 37.59 -12.40 -42.19
C LYS A 847 36.12 -12.71 -42.46
N ALA A 848 35.22 -11.75 -42.24
CA ALA A 848 33.79 -11.91 -42.53
C ALA A 848 33.51 -12.12 -44.04
N LYS A 849 34.30 -11.47 -44.92
CA LYS A 849 34.24 -11.67 -46.38
C LYS A 849 34.73 -13.06 -46.79
N GLU A 850 35.83 -13.54 -46.20
CA GLU A 850 36.34 -14.90 -46.40
C GLU A 850 35.27 -15.94 -46.03
N ASP A 851 34.64 -15.72 -44.87
CA ASP A 851 33.58 -16.58 -44.34
C ASP A 851 32.23 -16.40 -45.06
N LYS A 852 32.13 -15.41 -45.96
CA LYS A 852 30.92 -15.00 -46.70
C LYS A 852 29.70 -14.76 -45.81
N VAL A 853 29.88 -14.06 -44.68
CA VAL A 853 28.81 -13.76 -43.72
C VAL A 853 28.75 -12.30 -43.32
N ASP A 854 27.53 -11.74 -43.32
CA ASP A 854 27.29 -10.37 -42.86
C ASP A 854 26.96 -10.33 -41.36
N ILE A 855 27.99 -10.39 -40.53
CA ILE A 855 27.88 -10.30 -39.06
C ILE A 855 27.56 -8.88 -38.57
N PHE A 856 27.82 -7.87 -39.40
CA PHE A 856 27.62 -6.45 -39.06
C PHE A 856 26.18 -5.99 -39.32
N GLY A 857 25.44 -6.70 -40.17
CA GLY A 857 24.08 -6.34 -40.60
C GLY A 857 24.06 -5.26 -41.68
N ILE A 858 25.08 -5.19 -42.53
CA ILE A 858 25.18 -4.25 -43.66
C ILE A 858 23.95 -4.32 -44.57
N GLY A 859 23.43 -5.52 -44.83
CA GLY A 859 22.25 -5.71 -45.68
C GLY A 859 21.02 -4.96 -45.16
N GLU A 860 20.84 -4.90 -43.84
CA GLU A 860 19.78 -4.11 -43.23
C GLU A 860 20.02 -2.60 -43.35
N HIS A 861 21.28 -2.15 -43.35
CA HIS A 861 21.62 -0.76 -43.63
C HIS A 861 21.30 -0.38 -45.08
N VAL A 862 21.63 -1.26 -46.05
CA VAL A 862 21.28 -1.08 -47.47
C VAL A 862 19.76 -1.10 -47.64
N ARG A 863 19.05 -2.05 -47.03
CA ARG A 863 17.57 -2.11 -47.06
C ARG A 863 16.93 -0.82 -46.55
N ARG A 864 17.52 -0.19 -45.53
CA ARG A 864 16.99 1.04 -44.94
C ARG A 864 17.33 2.30 -45.73
N GLN A 865 18.53 2.39 -46.32
CA GLN A 865 19.02 3.58 -47.03
C GLN A 865 18.71 3.55 -48.53
N ASN A 866 18.73 2.36 -49.15
CA ASN A 866 18.56 2.08 -50.58
C ASN A 866 17.51 0.97 -50.80
N PRO A 867 16.23 1.20 -50.44
CA PRO A 867 15.21 0.14 -50.41
C PRO A 867 14.79 -0.39 -51.79
N ARG A 868 15.05 0.36 -52.87
CA ARG A 868 14.69 -0.06 -54.23
C ARG A 868 15.71 -1.07 -54.74
N GLU A 869 16.98 -0.68 -54.63
CA GLU A 869 18.15 -1.46 -55.01
C GLU A 869 18.25 -2.73 -54.18
N TRP A 870 17.92 -2.65 -52.87
CA TRP A 870 17.85 -3.84 -52.00
C TRP A 870 16.95 -4.95 -52.56
N LYS A 871 15.81 -4.62 -53.20
CA LYS A 871 14.91 -5.64 -53.76
C LYS A 871 15.57 -6.44 -54.88
N GLU A 872 16.51 -5.84 -55.60
CA GLU A 872 17.21 -6.48 -56.72
C GLU A 872 18.35 -7.37 -56.21
N ILE A 873 19.06 -6.94 -55.17
CA ILE A 873 20.25 -7.66 -54.67
C ILE A 873 19.98 -8.61 -53.50
N SER A 874 18.84 -8.49 -52.82
CA SER A 874 18.58 -9.22 -51.55
C SER A 874 18.60 -10.75 -51.67
N GLN A 875 18.26 -11.32 -52.84
CA GLN A 875 18.28 -12.77 -53.04
C GLN A 875 19.70 -13.33 -53.13
N ASP A 876 20.64 -12.54 -53.66
CA ASP A 876 22.03 -12.93 -53.89
C ASP A 876 23.00 -12.30 -52.88
N TRP A 877 22.48 -11.77 -51.75
CA TRP A 877 23.25 -11.01 -50.76
C TRP A 877 24.52 -11.73 -50.29
N LYS A 878 24.46 -13.06 -50.12
CA LYS A 878 25.60 -13.88 -49.69
C LYS A 878 26.74 -13.87 -50.69
N GLU A 879 26.45 -13.82 -52.00
CA GLU A 879 27.48 -13.74 -53.03
C GLU A 879 27.95 -12.30 -53.26
N ILE A 880 27.11 -11.30 -52.96
CA ILE A 880 27.45 -9.88 -53.11
C ILE A 880 28.30 -9.37 -51.93
N PHE A 881 28.09 -9.89 -50.72
CA PHE A 881 28.76 -9.42 -49.51
C PHE A 881 30.31 -9.41 -49.59
N PRO A 882 30.98 -10.46 -50.10
CA PRO A 882 32.44 -10.47 -50.26
C PRO A 882 32.98 -9.33 -51.14
N ASP A 883 32.22 -8.91 -52.15
CA ASP A 883 32.61 -7.93 -53.16
C ASP A 883 32.31 -6.47 -52.76
N ILE A 884 31.70 -6.26 -51.59
CA ILE A 884 31.39 -4.91 -51.07
C ILE A 884 32.67 -4.10 -50.85
N ASN A 885 32.68 -2.85 -51.28
CA ASN A 885 33.79 -1.95 -51.01
C ASN A 885 33.61 -1.25 -49.65
N PHE A 886 34.48 -1.54 -48.69
CA PHE A 886 34.44 -0.94 -47.36
C PHE A 886 35.46 0.19 -47.22
N GLN A 887 35.00 1.35 -46.74
CA GLN A 887 35.85 2.45 -46.35
C GLN A 887 35.69 2.70 -44.85
N VAL A 888 36.76 2.48 -44.08
CA VAL A 888 36.77 2.65 -42.62
C VAL A 888 37.45 3.98 -42.25
N GLN A 889 36.77 4.75 -41.40
CA GLN A 889 37.27 6.00 -40.84
C GLN A 889 37.11 5.96 -39.33
N ALA A 890 38.15 6.31 -38.58
CA ALA A 890 38.12 6.40 -37.13
C ALA A 890 38.51 7.82 -36.68
N ASN A 891 37.63 8.46 -35.91
CA ASN A 891 37.84 9.77 -35.32
C ASN A 891 38.02 9.60 -33.81
N VAL A 892 39.25 9.71 -33.33
CA VAL A 892 39.56 9.56 -31.91
C VAL A 892 39.74 10.93 -31.26
N LYS A 893 39.18 11.10 -30.05
CA LYS A 893 39.42 12.27 -29.20
C LYS A 893 39.76 11.84 -27.78
N ILE A 894 40.99 12.10 -27.36
CA ILE A 894 41.43 11.86 -25.99
C ILE A 894 41.00 13.03 -25.11
N LYS A 895 40.15 12.74 -24.11
CA LYS A 895 39.58 13.74 -23.19
C LYS A 895 40.33 13.85 -21.87
N ARG A 896 41.10 12.83 -21.51
CA ARG A 896 41.93 12.81 -20.30
C ARG A 896 43.23 12.10 -20.64
N TYR A 897 44.35 12.81 -20.55
CA TYR A 897 45.68 12.31 -20.93
C TYR A 897 46.68 12.31 -19.76
N GLY A 898 46.20 12.55 -18.54
CA GLY A 898 47.08 12.68 -17.36
C GLY A 898 47.88 13.99 -17.36
N VAL A 899 48.58 14.25 -16.24
CA VAL A 899 49.44 15.45 -16.07
C VAL A 899 50.90 15.06 -15.79
N THR A 900 51.13 13.78 -15.52
CA THR A 900 52.43 13.18 -15.21
C THR A 900 53.16 12.80 -16.49
N ARG A 901 54.42 13.23 -16.62
CA ARG A 901 55.38 12.65 -17.59
C ARG A 901 56.01 11.42 -16.96
N ASN A 902 56.17 10.35 -17.72
CA ASN A 902 56.88 9.17 -17.26
C ASN A 902 58.37 9.34 -17.60
N VAL A 903 59.13 10.01 -16.72
CA VAL A 903 60.56 10.30 -16.91
C VAL A 903 61.44 9.08 -16.57
N GLY A 904 60.82 7.94 -16.23
CA GLY A 904 61.49 6.79 -15.65
C GLY A 904 61.21 5.48 -16.40
N ILE A 905 61.74 5.35 -17.62
CA ILE A 905 62.58 4.24 -18.12
C ILE A 905 63.42 4.83 -19.26
N SER A 906 64.39 5.68 -18.93
CA SER A 906 65.57 5.83 -19.79
C SER A 906 66.75 5.36 -18.96
N ASN A 907 67.45 4.34 -19.47
CA ASN A 907 68.66 3.68 -18.95
C ASN A 907 68.44 2.37 -18.18
N SER A 908 68.35 1.27 -18.94
CA SER A 908 69.35 0.20 -18.81
C SER A 908 69.65 -0.34 -20.22
N GLN A 909 70.96 -0.44 -20.51
CA GLN A 909 71.55 -0.99 -21.74
C GLN A 909 71.04 -2.39 -22.10
#